data_AF-A0A3M7BR87-F1
#
_entry.id   AF-A0A3M7BR87-F1
#
_cell.length_a   1.000
_cell.length_b   1.000
_cell.length_c   1.000
_cell.angle_alpha   90.00
_cell.angle_beta   90.00
_cell.angle_gamma   90.00
#
_symmetry.space_group_name_H-M   'P 1'
#
loop_
_entity.id
_entity.type
_entity.pdbx_description
1 polymer ?
#
loop_
_entity_poly.entity_id
_entity_poly.type
_entity_poly.pdbx_seq_one_letter_code
_entity_poly.pdbx_strand_id
1 'polypeptide(L)'
;MTAPSDRRRNEHGAGRSVPKPAELDELALSRFGSSLLSPSSLSSSTCSRRHVAIERPSFWELPSSDRQRTAQLNPLTTMSEGGVQPPKAAVPESHTVDTFQVPKAFHNKHPKKPHVNGMDHYKEMYKESITEPHKFWAKMARENISWERDFQTVHTGTLANGDSAWFHEGKLNASYNCIDRHAAKDPDRPAIIYEADEVGEGRTISYGELLREVSRLSWVLKQMGVKKGDTVALYMPMIPEALVAFMACTRVGAVHSVVFAGFSADSLRDRIIDAKSKVVITTDEGKRGGKLIGTKKIVDEALKQCPDVTDCLVFKRTGAEVPMQEGRDSWWAEETEKWPAYYPPESMSSEDPLFLLYTSGSTGKPKGVMHTTAGYILGAAMTGKYVFDIHDGDRFFCGGDVGWITGHTYVVYAPLMLGVTTVVFEGTPAYPDFSRYWDVCERHKVTQFYVAPTALRLLKRAGDHHVKHQMKDMRVLGSVGEPIAAEVWKWYHEIVGKEEAHIVDTYWQTETGSHVISPLGGVTPTKPGSASLPFFGIEPAIIDPVSGEELPGNDVEGVLAFKQPWPSMARTVYGAHKRYMETYLNVYKGYYFTGDGAAKDAEGYYWIRGRVDDVVNVSGHRLSTAEIEAALIEHNAVGEAAVVGVQDELTGQAVNAFVSIKEGNELNDALRKDLIMQVRKSIGPFAAPKAVYCVPDLPKTRSGKIMRRILRKILAGEEDQLGDTSTLSDPSVVDKIIENVHQAKGEKK
;
A
#
# COMPACT_ATOMS: atom_id res chain seq x y z
N MET A 1 8.95 8.97 -64.19
CA MET A 1 8.95 8.70 -65.66
C MET A 1 10.38 8.48 -66.12
N THR A 2 10.58 8.02 -67.36
CA THR A 2 11.88 7.78 -68.05
C THR A 2 12.87 6.80 -67.39
N ALA A 3 13.32 5.85 -68.21
CA ALA A 3 14.54 5.03 -68.08
C ALA A 3 15.28 5.11 -69.44
N PRO A 4 16.34 4.34 -69.76
CA PRO A 4 17.22 3.48 -68.96
C PRO A 4 18.74 3.71 -69.29
N SER A 5 19.59 2.71 -69.00
CA SER A 5 20.83 2.32 -69.71
C SER A 5 22.16 3.06 -69.45
N ASP A 6 23.35 2.51 -69.75
CA ASP A 6 23.91 1.12 -69.66
C ASP A 6 25.43 1.16 -70.05
N ARG A 7 26.30 0.27 -69.51
CA ARG A 7 27.72 -0.01 -69.91
C ARG A 7 28.71 1.17 -69.68
N ARG A 8 30.06 1.03 -69.59
CA ARG A 8 31.12 -0.03 -69.66
C ARG A 8 32.41 0.57 -68.99
N ARG A 9 33.65 0.01 -68.90
CA ARG A 9 34.35 -1.20 -69.40
C ARG A 9 35.64 -1.44 -68.54
N ASN A 10 36.06 -2.70 -68.32
CA ASN A 10 37.46 -3.21 -68.19
C ASN A 10 38.41 -2.61 -67.10
N GLU A 11 39.52 -3.23 -66.63
CA GLU A 11 40.19 -4.53 -66.92
C GLU A 11 40.96 -5.09 -65.68
N HIS A 12 41.68 -6.22 -65.86
CA HIS A 12 42.47 -7.08 -64.93
C HIS A 12 43.20 -6.40 -63.74
N GLY A 13 43.51 -7.03 -62.58
CA GLY A 13 43.81 -8.45 -62.24
C GLY A 13 45.30 -8.59 -61.82
N ALA A 14 45.78 -9.48 -60.94
CA ALA A 14 45.18 -10.50 -60.07
C ALA A 14 46.18 -10.86 -58.92
N GLY A 15 45.74 -11.50 -57.82
CA GLY A 15 46.65 -11.96 -56.76
C GLY A 15 45.96 -12.77 -55.65
N ARG A 16 46.48 -13.97 -55.33
CA ARG A 16 45.92 -14.89 -54.31
C ARG A 16 46.72 -14.86 -53.01
N SER A 17 46.05 -14.93 -51.87
CA SER A 17 46.29 -15.97 -50.85
C SER A 17 45.19 -15.96 -49.77
N VAL A 18 45.06 -17.08 -49.05
CA VAL A 18 44.13 -17.28 -47.92
C VAL A 18 44.93 -17.94 -46.79
N PRO A 19 44.69 -17.55 -45.54
CA PRO A 19 44.71 -18.50 -44.43
C PRO A 19 43.32 -18.63 -43.78
N LYS A 20 42.86 -19.87 -43.60
CA LYS A 20 41.98 -20.24 -42.48
C LYS A 20 42.86 -20.79 -41.33
N PRO A 21 42.28 -21.48 -40.34
CA PRO A 21 42.16 -21.02 -38.96
C PRO A 21 43.33 -21.49 -38.07
N ALA A 22 43.33 -21.05 -36.82
CA ALA A 22 44.05 -21.71 -35.75
C ALA A 22 43.05 -22.41 -34.83
N GLU A 23 42.92 -23.72 -34.99
CA GLU A 23 42.43 -24.60 -33.93
C GLU A 23 43.53 -24.76 -32.88
N LEU A 24 43.15 -25.03 -31.62
CA LEU A 24 44.05 -25.58 -30.61
C LEU A 24 43.36 -26.80 -30.01
N ASP A 25 44.11 -27.90 -29.97
CA ASP A 25 43.57 -29.26 -29.93
C ASP A 25 43.48 -29.84 -28.50
N GLU A 26 42.91 -31.04 -28.39
CA GLU A 26 42.58 -31.70 -27.12
C GLU A 26 43.78 -32.29 -26.32
N LEU A 27 43.45 -32.71 -25.09
CA LEU A 27 43.98 -33.90 -24.38
C LEU A 27 45.44 -33.94 -23.89
N ALA A 28 45.59 -33.92 -22.56
CA ALA A 28 46.60 -34.72 -21.86
C ALA A 28 46.06 -35.23 -20.51
N LEU A 29 46.29 -36.51 -20.19
CA LEU A 29 45.73 -37.21 -19.03
C LEU A 29 46.77 -37.49 -17.92
N SER A 30 46.53 -36.92 -16.74
CA SER A 30 46.70 -37.58 -15.43
C SER A 30 48.09 -37.93 -14.86
N ARG A 31 48.09 -38.09 -13.52
CA ARG A 31 49.03 -38.82 -12.64
C ARG A 31 50.31 -38.13 -12.14
N PHE A 32 50.66 -38.55 -10.92
CA PHE A 32 51.84 -38.26 -10.10
C PHE A 32 51.99 -36.81 -9.60
N GLY A 33 52.16 -36.57 -8.30
CA GLY A 33 52.20 -37.54 -7.21
C GLY A 33 52.06 -36.93 -5.81
N SER A 34 51.73 -37.79 -4.85
CA SER A 34 51.62 -37.45 -3.43
C SER A 34 52.98 -37.36 -2.75
N SER A 35 53.20 -36.32 -1.94
CA SER A 35 54.22 -36.32 -0.88
C SER A 35 53.57 -36.05 0.49
N LEU A 36 53.32 -37.12 1.22
CA LEU A 36 53.25 -37.07 2.68
C LEU A 36 54.61 -36.61 3.21
N LEU A 37 54.64 -35.71 4.20
CA LEU A 37 55.58 -35.76 5.34
C LEU A 37 55.24 -34.69 6.40
N SER A 38 54.99 -35.17 7.61
CA SER A 38 55.15 -34.47 8.89
C SER A 38 56.20 -35.28 9.71
N PRO A 39 56.47 -35.04 11.01
CA PRO A 39 56.23 -33.89 11.89
C PRO A 39 57.49 -33.44 12.70
N SER A 40 57.41 -32.34 13.46
CA SER A 40 58.11 -32.09 14.76
C SER A 40 57.77 -30.67 15.27
N SER A 41 57.06 -30.48 16.40
CA SER A 41 57.51 -30.48 17.82
C SER A 41 58.45 -29.31 18.15
N LEU A 42 58.10 -28.32 18.99
CA LEU A 42 57.90 -28.32 20.46
C LEU A 42 57.28 -26.95 20.88
N SER A 43 56.79 -26.66 22.10
CA SER A 43 56.88 -27.33 23.41
C SER A 43 55.60 -27.15 24.28
N SER A 44 55.53 -27.97 25.32
CA SER A 44 54.58 -28.02 26.45
C SER A 44 54.32 -26.68 27.19
N SER A 45 53.16 -26.49 27.82
CA SER A 45 52.95 -26.97 29.21
C SER A 45 51.59 -27.63 29.50
N THR A 46 51.64 -28.78 30.20
CA THR A 46 50.53 -29.39 30.97
C THR A 46 50.42 -28.71 32.34
N CYS A 47 49.38 -28.85 33.18
CA CYS A 47 48.61 -30.02 33.65
C CYS A 47 47.37 -29.51 34.47
N SER A 48 46.38 -30.29 34.94
CA SER A 48 46.08 -31.74 34.85
C SER A 48 44.56 -31.98 34.94
N ARG A 49 44.10 -33.22 34.72
CA ARG A 49 42.67 -33.62 34.77
C ARG A 49 42.23 -34.04 36.19
N ARG A 50 40.91 -34.05 36.42
CA ARG A 50 40.20 -35.18 37.06
C ARG A 50 38.74 -35.26 36.60
N HIS A 51 38.30 -36.48 36.27
CA HIS A 51 36.87 -36.83 36.23
C HIS A 51 36.49 -37.45 37.58
N VAL A 52 35.29 -37.12 38.07
CA VAL A 52 34.46 -38.02 38.89
C VAL A 52 33.01 -37.77 38.45
N ALA A 53 32.24 -38.84 38.30
CA ALA A 53 30.78 -38.80 38.22
C ALA A 53 30.22 -39.67 39.34
N ILE A 54 29.15 -39.24 40.01
CA ILE A 54 28.29 -40.06 40.88
C ILE A 54 26.96 -39.33 41.14
N GLU A 55 25.88 -39.98 40.70
CA GLU A 55 24.53 -40.14 41.30
C GLU A 55 23.66 -38.95 41.79
N ARG A 56 22.37 -39.28 41.98
CA ARG A 56 21.29 -38.43 42.52
C ARG A 56 21.22 -38.57 44.05
N PRO A 57 20.37 -37.76 44.73
CA PRO A 57 19.12 -38.36 45.22
C PRO A 57 17.87 -37.48 45.01
N SER A 58 16.71 -38.01 45.44
CA SER A 58 15.36 -37.43 45.35
C SER A 58 14.68 -37.37 46.73
N PHE A 59 13.37 -37.06 46.78
CA PHE A 59 12.51 -36.82 47.97
C PHE A 59 12.72 -35.42 48.59
N TRP A 60 11.67 -34.71 49.06
CA TRP A 60 10.57 -35.17 49.91
C TRP A 60 9.14 -34.80 49.45
N GLU A 61 8.17 -35.54 49.99
CA GLU A 61 6.73 -35.27 49.90
C GLU A 61 6.12 -34.81 51.25
N LEU A 62 4.84 -34.44 51.17
CA LEU A 62 3.88 -33.94 52.17
C LEU A 62 3.89 -34.63 53.56
N PRO A 63 3.23 -34.00 54.56
CA PRO A 63 1.92 -34.53 54.95
C PRO A 63 0.83 -33.47 55.14
N SER A 64 -0.44 -33.91 55.20
CA SER A 64 -1.63 -33.06 55.32
C SER A 64 -2.60 -33.50 56.43
N SER A 65 -2.86 -32.62 57.41
CA SER A 65 -3.92 -32.68 58.44
C SER A 65 -4.03 -31.30 59.12
N ASP A 66 -5.10 -30.88 59.79
CA ASP A 66 -6.35 -31.56 60.17
C ASP A 66 -7.55 -30.56 60.22
N ARG A 67 -8.75 -31.01 60.62
CA ARG A 67 -10.01 -30.24 60.61
C ARG A 67 -10.38 -29.56 61.94
N GLN A 68 -11.02 -28.39 61.79
CA GLN A 68 -12.12 -27.85 62.62
C GLN A 68 -11.96 -27.70 64.15
N ARG A 69 -12.16 -26.47 64.64
CA ARG A 69 -13.17 -26.19 65.69
C ARG A 69 -13.63 -24.73 65.68
N THR A 70 -14.76 -24.48 66.33
CA THR A 70 -15.59 -23.26 66.21
C THR A 70 -15.56 -22.39 67.47
N ALA A 71 -15.71 -21.08 67.30
CA ALA A 71 -16.27 -20.19 68.31
C ALA A 71 -17.22 -19.19 67.62
N GLN A 72 -18.39 -18.94 68.22
CA GLN A 72 -19.38 -17.95 67.74
C GLN A 72 -19.44 -16.77 68.69
N LEU A 73 -19.61 -15.56 68.16
CA LEU A 73 -20.23 -14.42 68.85
C LEU A 73 -20.87 -13.49 67.81
N ASN A 74 -22.13 -13.13 68.04
CA ASN A 74 -22.97 -12.25 67.21
C ASN A 74 -23.17 -10.88 67.92
N PRO A 75 -23.81 -9.89 67.29
CA PRO A 75 -23.56 -9.37 65.94
C PRO A 75 -23.46 -7.82 65.95
N LEU A 76 -22.91 -7.20 64.90
CA LEU A 76 -23.06 -5.74 64.68
C LEU A 76 -23.39 -5.40 63.22
N THR A 77 -24.21 -4.37 63.05
CA THR A 77 -24.98 -4.05 61.85
C THR A 77 -24.17 -3.46 60.70
N THR A 78 -24.27 -4.12 59.54
CA THR A 78 -24.37 -3.52 58.19
C THR A 78 -23.53 -2.27 57.86
N MET A 79 -22.50 -2.47 57.04
CA MET A 79 -22.33 -1.64 55.85
C MET A 79 -22.25 -2.55 54.63
N SER A 80 -22.78 -2.10 53.49
CA SER A 80 -22.75 -2.85 52.24
C SER A 80 -21.36 -2.79 51.61
N GLU A 81 -20.75 -3.94 51.33
CA GLU A 81 -19.59 -4.01 50.45
C GLU A 81 -19.97 -3.46 49.07
N GLY A 82 -19.22 -2.46 48.59
CA GLY A 82 -19.37 -1.97 47.23
C GLY A 82 -18.93 -3.05 46.26
N GLY A 83 -19.88 -3.58 45.48
CA GLY A 83 -19.60 -4.62 44.50
C GLY A 83 -18.53 -4.16 43.51
N VAL A 84 -17.34 -4.76 43.58
CA VAL A 84 -16.27 -4.55 42.62
C VAL A 84 -16.80 -4.98 41.26
N GLN A 85 -17.00 -4.01 40.35
CA GLN A 85 -17.30 -4.34 38.96
C GLN A 85 -16.16 -5.21 38.42
N PRO A 86 -16.45 -6.28 37.65
CA PRO A 86 -15.39 -6.96 36.92
C PRO A 86 -14.65 -5.93 36.05
N PRO A 87 -13.32 -6.04 35.91
CA PRO A 87 -12.56 -5.10 35.09
C PRO A 87 -13.17 -5.05 33.69
N LYS A 88 -13.34 -3.84 33.14
CA LYS A 88 -13.72 -3.69 31.73
C LYS A 88 -12.61 -4.32 30.89
N ALA A 89 -12.91 -5.46 30.27
CA ALA A 89 -12.02 -6.09 29.29
C ALA A 89 -11.71 -5.09 28.15
N ALA A 90 -10.45 -5.10 27.70
CA ALA A 90 -9.86 -4.01 26.92
C ALA A 90 -10.37 -3.95 25.47
N VAL A 91 -10.89 -5.06 24.95
CA VAL A 91 -11.35 -5.17 23.54
C VAL A 91 -12.87 -5.36 23.45
N PRO A 92 -13.69 -4.35 23.84
CA PRO A 92 -15.15 -4.45 23.86
C PRO A 92 -15.78 -4.79 22.50
N GLU A 93 -15.12 -4.46 21.39
CA GLU A 93 -15.53 -4.81 20.03
C GLU A 93 -15.46 -6.32 19.73
N SER A 94 -14.74 -7.10 20.53
CA SER A 94 -14.58 -8.55 20.33
C SER A 94 -15.64 -9.41 21.02
N HIS A 95 -16.30 -8.91 22.08
CA HIS A 95 -17.10 -9.74 22.99
C HIS A 95 -18.44 -10.24 22.41
N THR A 96 -18.89 -9.68 21.29
CA THR A 96 -20.21 -9.98 20.69
C THR A 96 -20.10 -10.36 19.21
N VAL A 97 -18.90 -10.68 18.72
CA VAL A 97 -18.63 -10.93 17.30
C VAL A 97 -18.30 -12.41 17.06
N ASP A 98 -19.15 -13.08 16.29
CA ASP A 98 -18.98 -14.47 15.89
C ASP A 98 -17.72 -14.68 15.02
N THR A 99 -17.04 -15.82 15.19
CA THR A 99 -15.90 -16.24 14.35
C THR A 99 -16.40 -17.05 13.15
N PHE A 100 -16.46 -16.40 11.99
CA PHE A 100 -16.87 -16.99 10.72
C PHE A 100 -15.77 -17.93 10.19
N GLN A 101 -16.14 -19.18 9.94
CA GLN A 101 -15.26 -20.17 9.33
C GLN A 101 -15.17 -19.98 7.82
N VAL A 102 -14.09 -20.47 7.20
CA VAL A 102 -13.97 -20.55 5.74
C VAL A 102 -15.17 -21.32 5.16
N PRO A 103 -15.91 -20.77 4.18
CA PRO A 103 -17.05 -21.47 3.59
C PRO A 103 -16.67 -22.81 2.99
N LYS A 104 -17.51 -23.84 3.19
CA LYS A 104 -17.29 -25.15 2.54
C LYS A 104 -17.31 -25.05 1.01
N ALA A 105 -18.11 -24.13 0.48
CA ALA A 105 -18.19 -23.86 -0.96
C ALA A 105 -16.88 -23.32 -1.54
N PHE A 106 -16.10 -22.52 -0.78
CA PHE A 106 -14.76 -22.06 -1.19
C PHE A 106 -13.89 -23.26 -1.61
N HIS A 107 -13.78 -24.27 -0.74
CA HIS A 107 -13.01 -25.47 -1.00
C HIS A 107 -13.62 -26.34 -2.11
N ASN A 108 -14.95 -26.48 -2.16
CA ASN A 108 -15.63 -27.27 -3.18
C ASN A 108 -15.49 -26.69 -4.60
N LYS A 109 -15.34 -25.36 -4.72
CA LYS A 109 -15.14 -24.65 -6.00
C LYS A 109 -13.66 -24.36 -6.30
N HIS A 110 -12.75 -24.74 -5.41
CA HIS A 110 -11.34 -24.41 -5.55
C HIS A 110 -10.70 -25.19 -6.73
N PRO A 111 -9.98 -24.55 -7.67
CA PRO A 111 -9.47 -25.21 -8.88
C PRO A 111 -8.34 -26.23 -8.61
N LYS A 112 -7.70 -26.15 -7.44
CA LYS A 112 -6.63 -27.05 -6.96
C LYS A 112 -6.83 -27.28 -5.45
N LYS A 113 -5.83 -26.98 -4.63
CA LYS A 113 -5.94 -26.81 -3.15
C LYS A 113 -5.31 -25.46 -2.76
N PRO A 114 -5.69 -24.82 -1.64
CA PRO A 114 -5.04 -23.59 -1.19
C PRO A 114 -3.54 -23.77 -0.95
N HIS A 115 -2.78 -22.68 -1.05
CA HIS A 115 -1.31 -22.74 -0.87
C HIS A 115 -0.87 -23.11 0.56
N VAL A 116 -1.68 -22.78 1.56
CA VAL A 116 -1.48 -23.13 2.97
C VAL A 116 -2.57 -24.10 3.42
N ASN A 117 -2.22 -25.09 4.24
CA ASN A 117 -3.06 -26.24 4.53
C ASN A 117 -3.69 -26.12 5.92
N GLY A 118 -4.60 -25.15 6.06
CA GLY A 118 -5.26 -24.85 7.33
C GLY A 118 -4.34 -24.18 8.36
N MET A 119 -4.92 -23.90 9.53
CA MET A 119 -4.33 -23.00 10.53
C MET A 119 -3.00 -23.47 11.14
N ASP A 120 -2.73 -24.78 11.19
CA ASP A 120 -1.47 -25.27 11.78
C ASP A 120 -0.28 -25.14 10.82
N HIS A 121 -0.49 -25.31 9.51
CA HIS A 121 0.53 -25.01 8.51
C HIS A 121 0.81 -23.48 8.44
N TYR A 122 -0.22 -22.65 8.65
CA TYR A 122 -0.02 -21.20 8.84
C TYR A 122 0.85 -20.90 10.08
N LYS A 123 0.54 -21.50 11.25
CA LYS A 123 1.33 -21.30 12.49
C LYS A 123 2.78 -21.73 12.32
N GLU A 124 3.03 -22.84 11.62
CA GLU A 124 4.38 -23.33 11.31
C GLU A 124 5.16 -22.34 10.43
N MET A 125 4.60 -21.94 9.29
CA MET A 125 5.22 -20.96 8.39
C MET A 125 5.41 -19.59 9.05
N TYR A 126 4.44 -19.12 9.82
CA TYR A 126 4.54 -17.88 10.58
C TYR A 126 5.67 -17.96 11.60
N LYS A 127 5.73 -19.02 12.41
CA LYS A 127 6.82 -19.23 13.36
C LYS A 127 8.18 -19.25 12.67
N GLU A 128 8.35 -20.00 11.58
CA GLU A 128 9.61 -20.00 10.80
C GLU A 128 9.97 -18.59 10.31
N SER A 129 8.99 -17.83 9.81
CA SER A 129 9.20 -16.46 9.30
C SER A 129 9.60 -15.44 10.37
N ILE A 130 9.30 -15.70 11.65
CA ILE A 130 9.66 -14.83 12.79
C ILE A 130 10.94 -15.30 13.49
N THR A 131 11.13 -16.61 13.66
CA THR A 131 12.28 -17.16 14.44
C THR A 131 13.47 -17.59 13.58
N GLU A 132 13.26 -17.87 12.29
CA GLU A 132 14.33 -18.17 11.32
C GLU A 132 14.20 -17.31 10.04
N PRO A 133 14.04 -15.96 10.15
CA PRO A 133 13.66 -15.10 9.02
C PRO A 133 14.62 -15.21 7.83
N HIS A 134 15.93 -15.35 8.08
CA HIS A 134 16.92 -15.56 7.01
C HIS A 134 16.64 -16.84 6.20
N LYS A 135 16.26 -17.95 6.85
CA LYS A 135 15.98 -19.24 6.20
C LYS A 135 14.66 -19.19 5.45
N PHE A 136 13.61 -18.65 6.07
CA PHE A 136 12.31 -18.46 5.44
C PHE A 136 12.40 -17.57 4.20
N TRP A 137 12.96 -16.37 4.32
CA TRP A 137 13.02 -15.41 3.22
C TRP A 137 14.02 -15.81 2.13
N ALA A 138 15.13 -16.51 2.45
CA ALA A 138 16.03 -17.08 1.44
C ALA A 138 15.34 -18.10 0.53
N LYS A 139 14.42 -18.90 1.07
CA LYS A 139 13.60 -19.85 0.33
C LYS A 139 12.56 -19.11 -0.51
N MET A 140 11.73 -18.27 0.12
CA MET A 140 10.66 -17.54 -0.57
C MET A 140 11.18 -16.64 -1.71
N ALA A 141 12.34 -15.99 -1.53
CA ALA A 141 12.94 -15.16 -2.56
C ALA A 141 13.40 -15.96 -3.79
N ARG A 142 13.94 -17.17 -3.61
CA ARG A 142 14.36 -18.03 -4.74
C ARG A 142 13.19 -18.77 -5.40
N GLU A 143 12.12 -19.06 -4.66
CA GLU A 143 10.91 -19.69 -5.21
C GLU A 143 10.05 -18.75 -6.05
N ASN A 144 9.99 -17.44 -5.72
CA ASN A 144 9.05 -16.50 -6.33
C ASN A 144 9.71 -15.44 -7.25
N ILE A 145 11.01 -15.14 -7.10
CA ILE A 145 11.76 -14.23 -7.97
C ILE A 145 12.73 -15.00 -8.87
N SER A 146 12.76 -14.63 -10.15
CA SER A 146 13.77 -15.01 -11.13
C SER A 146 14.93 -14.02 -11.09
N TRP A 147 16.10 -14.50 -10.69
CA TRP A 147 17.31 -13.73 -10.47
C TRP A 147 18.27 -13.82 -11.67
N GLU A 148 18.89 -12.70 -12.05
CA GLU A 148 20.05 -12.64 -12.95
C GLU A 148 21.31 -13.09 -12.21
N ARG A 149 21.45 -12.64 -10.95
CA ARG A 149 22.46 -13.11 -9.99
C ARG A 149 21.76 -13.39 -8.67
N ASP A 150 22.02 -14.57 -8.09
CA ASP A 150 21.51 -14.93 -6.78
C ASP A 150 22.18 -14.12 -5.66
N PHE A 151 21.46 -13.91 -4.56
CA PHE A 151 21.96 -13.23 -3.35
C PHE A 151 22.67 -14.23 -2.42
N GLN A 152 23.53 -13.71 -1.55
CA GLN A 152 24.23 -14.46 -0.52
C GLN A 152 23.69 -14.05 0.86
N THR A 153 23.57 -12.75 1.09
CA THR A 153 23.09 -12.15 2.35
C THR A 153 21.61 -11.81 2.26
N VAL A 154 20.80 -12.45 3.12
CA VAL A 154 19.33 -12.36 3.08
C VAL A 154 18.82 -11.02 3.62
N HIS A 155 19.37 -10.57 4.75
CA HIS A 155 18.99 -9.34 5.44
C HIS A 155 20.18 -8.79 6.23
N THR A 156 20.30 -7.46 6.29
CA THR A 156 21.23 -6.69 7.12
C THR A 156 20.56 -5.44 7.65
N GLY A 157 21.07 -4.89 8.76
CA GLY A 157 20.57 -3.64 9.35
C GLY A 157 19.43 -3.84 10.35
N THR A 158 18.90 -2.74 10.87
CA THR A 158 17.99 -2.70 12.02
C THR A 158 16.97 -1.56 11.92
N LEU A 159 15.85 -1.71 12.64
CA LEU A 159 14.87 -0.63 12.82
C LEU A 159 15.45 0.55 13.62
N ALA A 160 16.39 0.30 14.54
CA ALA A 160 16.97 1.36 15.39
C ALA A 160 17.83 2.38 14.59
N ASN A 161 18.48 1.92 13.52
CA ASN A 161 19.37 2.70 12.65
C ASN A 161 18.70 3.18 11.35
N GLY A 162 17.71 2.44 10.82
CA GLY A 162 17.10 2.72 9.51
C GLY A 162 17.89 2.16 8.31
N ASP A 163 18.86 1.29 8.56
CA ASP A 163 19.81 0.72 7.59
C ASP A 163 19.39 -0.67 7.06
N SER A 164 18.10 -1.02 7.17
CA SER A 164 17.55 -2.32 6.77
C SER A 164 17.62 -2.56 5.26
N ALA A 165 18.30 -3.62 4.84
CA ALA A 165 18.49 -4.03 3.45
C ALA A 165 18.32 -5.55 3.29
N TRP A 166 17.85 -6.00 2.13
CA TRP A 166 17.50 -7.39 1.84
C TRP A 166 18.14 -7.89 0.52
N PHE A 167 18.53 -9.16 0.50
CA PHE A 167 19.05 -9.87 -0.69
C PHE A 167 20.25 -9.16 -1.36
N HIS A 168 21.19 -8.65 -0.57
CA HIS A 168 22.10 -7.55 -0.92
C HIS A 168 22.90 -7.71 -2.23
N GLU A 169 23.39 -8.91 -2.55
CA GLU A 169 24.21 -9.18 -3.74
C GLU A 169 23.38 -9.62 -4.97
N GLY A 170 22.08 -9.79 -4.76
CA GLY A 170 21.15 -10.24 -5.78
C GLY A 170 20.94 -9.20 -6.88
N LYS A 171 20.80 -9.69 -8.12
CA LYS A 171 20.43 -8.88 -9.28
C LYS A 171 19.22 -9.45 -9.99
N LEU A 172 18.34 -8.56 -10.44
CA LEU A 172 17.07 -8.88 -11.07
C LEU A 172 16.57 -7.70 -11.91
N ASN A 173 15.43 -7.88 -12.58
CA ASN A 173 14.63 -6.77 -13.09
C ASN A 173 13.14 -7.03 -12.79
N ALA A 174 12.40 -5.99 -12.38
CA ALA A 174 10.99 -6.12 -12.04
C ALA A 174 10.10 -6.39 -13.27
N SER A 175 10.36 -5.71 -14.40
CA SER A 175 9.66 -5.95 -15.67
C SER A 175 9.88 -7.37 -16.18
N TYR A 176 11.11 -7.90 -16.09
CA TYR A 176 11.40 -9.30 -16.44
C TYR A 176 10.57 -10.31 -15.60
N ASN A 177 10.45 -10.05 -14.30
CA ASN A 177 9.69 -10.90 -13.38
C ASN A 177 8.17 -10.77 -13.52
N CYS A 178 7.70 -9.60 -13.95
CA CYS A 178 6.28 -9.32 -14.17
C CYS A 178 5.80 -9.67 -15.59
N ILE A 179 6.69 -9.81 -16.57
CA ILE A 179 6.31 -9.96 -17.98
C ILE A 179 7.12 -11.08 -18.66
N ASP A 180 8.42 -10.88 -18.90
CA ASP A 180 9.22 -11.71 -19.80
C ASP A 180 9.18 -13.20 -19.46
N ARG A 181 9.32 -13.55 -18.18
CA ARG A 181 9.30 -14.96 -17.73
C ARG A 181 7.95 -15.66 -17.97
N HIS A 182 6.86 -14.90 -18.04
CA HIS A 182 5.52 -15.41 -18.32
C HIS A 182 5.24 -15.41 -19.82
N ALA A 183 5.62 -14.35 -20.53
CA ALA A 183 5.54 -14.26 -21.99
C ALA A 183 6.37 -15.35 -22.70
N ALA A 184 7.52 -15.75 -22.12
CA ALA A 184 8.34 -16.85 -22.63
C ALA A 184 7.74 -18.25 -22.37
N LYS A 185 6.83 -18.38 -21.40
CA LYS A 185 6.09 -19.61 -21.07
C LYS A 185 4.79 -19.72 -21.89
N ASP A 186 4.11 -18.60 -22.07
CA ASP A 186 2.73 -18.52 -22.55
C ASP A 186 2.42 -17.08 -23.05
N PRO A 187 2.82 -16.71 -24.29
CA PRO A 187 2.74 -15.34 -24.78
C PRO A 187 1.31 -14.88 -25.08
N ASP A 188 0.38 -15.80 -25.31
CA ASP A 188 -1.01 -15.51 -25.65
C ASP A 188 -1.94 -15.44 -24.42
N ARG A 189 -1.42 -15.81 -23.23
CA ARG A 189 -2.10 -15.62 -21.94
C ARG A 189 -2.50 -14.16 -21.73
N PRO A 190 -3.77 -13.88 -21.37
CA PRO A 190 -4.19 -12.56 -20.90
C PRO A 190 -3.38 -12.07 -19.70
N ALA A 191 -2.65 -10.97 -19.87
CA ALA A 191 -2.00 -10.26 -18.77
C ALA A 191 -2.95 -9.24 -18.17
N ILE A 192 -3.58 -8.41 -19.02
CA ILE A 192 -4.50 -7.35 -18.61
C ILE A 192 -5.85 -7.56 -19.31
N ILE A 193 -6.93 -7.55 -18.51
CA ILE A 193 -8.28 -7.25 -18.99
C ILE A 193 -8.53 -5.78 -18.72
N TYR A 194 -8.71 -4.99 -19.78
CA TYR A 194 -9.10 -3.60 -19.69
C TYR A 194 -10.62 -3.46 -19.77
N GLU A 195 -11.21 -2.91 -18.72
CA GLU A 195 -12.61 -2.51 -18.69
C GLU A 195 -12.65 -0.97 -18.65
N ALA A 196 -12.86 -0.37 -19.83
CA ALA A 196 -13.00 1.07 -20.02
C ALA A 196 -14.20 1.66 -19.26
N ASP A 197 -14.27 2.99 -19.14
CA ASP A 197 -15.38 3.68 -18.48
C ASP A 197 -16.73 3.36 -19.16
N GLU A 198 -16.76 3.26 -20.49
CA GLU A 198 -17.92 2.77 -21.24
C GLU A 198 -17.97 1.24 -21.33
N VAL A 199 -19.17 0.68 -21.26
CA VAL A 199 -19.39 -0.76 -21.39
C VAL A 199 -19.21 -1.18 -22.84
N GLY A 200 -18.10 -1.87 -23.13
CA GLY A 200 -17.78 -2.43 -24.45
C GLY A 200 -16.56 -1.80 -25.13
N GLU A 201 -16.05 -0.67 -24.65
CA GLU A 201 -14.78 -0.05 -25.14
C GLU A 201 -13.52 -0.73 -24.55
N GLY A 202 -13.68 -1.84 -23.81
CA GLY A 202 -12.59 -2.61 -23.22
C GLY A 202 -11.83 -3.48 -24.23
N ARG A 203 -10.66 -3.98 -23.82
CA ARG A 203 -9.83 -4.95 -24.59
C ARG A 203 -9.10 -5.91 -23.66
N THR A 204 -8.65 -7.04 -24.19
CA THR A 204 -7.67 -7.89 -23.50
C THR A 204 -6.30 -7.65 -24.11
N ILE A 205 -5.25 -7.69 -23.29
CA ILE A 205 -3.85 -7.57 -23.70
C ILE A 205 -3.09 -8.80 -23.17
N SER A 206 -2.42 -9.53 -24.04
CA SER A 206 -1.63 -10.72 -23.67
C SER A 206 -0.29 -10.37 -23.03
N TYR A 207 0.37 -11.33 -22.38
CA TYR A 207 1.74 -11.16 -21.87
C TYR A 207 2.74 -10.84 -23.01
N GLY A 208 2.56 -11.43 -24.19
CA GLY A 208 3.34 -11.14 -25.38
C GLY A 208 3.06 -9.76 -25.98
N GLU A 209 1.83 -9.25 -25.92
CA GLU A 209 1.49 -7.87 -26.30
C GLU A 209 2.07 -6.86 -25.30
N LEU A 210 1.86 -7.08 -24.01
CA LEU A 210 2.39 -6.24 -22.94
C LEU A 210 3.92 -6.11 -23.01
N LEU A 211 4.64 -7.19 -23.30
CA LEU A 211 6.10 -7.17 -23.52
C LEU A 211 6.51 -6.25 -24.68
N ARG A 212 5.74 -6.23 -25.77
CA ARG A 212 6.02 -5.40 -26.96
C ARG A 212 5.81 -3.92 -26.66
N GLU A 213 4.68 -3.55 -26.05
CA GLU A 213 4.39 -2.15 -25.74
C GLU A 213 5.35 -1.58 -24.68
N VAL A 214 5.64 -2.35 -23.63
CA VAL A 214 6.64 -1.99 -22.61
C VAL A 214 8.01 -1.80 -23.24
N SER A 215 8.40 -2.68 -24.17
CA SER A 215 9.70 -2.59 -24.84
C SER A 215 9.83 -1.35 -25.74
N ARG A 216 8.79 -1.00 -26.51
CA ARG A 216 8.81 0.24 -27.32
C ARG A 216 8.92 1.47 -26.44
N LEU A 217 8.16 1.52 -25.34
CA LEU A 217 8.21 2.65 -24.40
C LEU A 217 9.58 2.76 -23.68
N SER A 218 10.21 1.63 -23.33
CA SER A 218 11.58 1.64 -22.79
C SER A 218 12.61 2.22 -23.77
N TRP A 219 12.44 2.00 -25.08
CA TRP A 219 13.25 2.69 -26.08
C TRP A 219 12.96 4.19 -26.15
N VAL A 220 11.70 4.63 -26.10
CA VAL A 220 11.33 6.05 -26.06
C VAL A 220 11.97 6.76 -24.86
N LEU A 221 11.82 6.21 -23.66
CA LEU A 221 12.42 6.76 -22.43
C LEU A 221 13.94 6.90 -22.56
N LYS A 222 14.62 5.94 -23.20
CA LYS A 222 16.06 5.98 -23.45
C LYS A 222 16.47 7.09 -24.42
N GLN A 223 15.63 7.45 -25.39
CA GLN A 223 15.88 8.61 -26.26
C GLN A 223 15.64 9.94 -25.55
N MET A 224 14.63 10.00 -24.66
CA MET A 224 14.40 11.09 -23.70
C MET A 224 15.50 11.18 -22.61
N GLY A 225 16.65 10.53 -22.82
CA GLY A 225 17.83 10.60 -21.96
C GLY A 225 17.71 9.92 -20.59
N VAL A 226 16.59 9.26 -20.29
CA VAL A 226 16.32 8.59 -19.00
C VAL A 226 17.32 7.46 -18.78
N LYS A 227 17.95 7.47 -17.60
CA LYS A 227 18.93 6.47 -17.18
C LYS A 227 18.46 5.76 -15.90
N LYS A 228 19.15 4.67 -15.57
CA LYS A 228 19.00 3.99 -14.29
C LYS A 228 19.14 4.98 -13.13
N GLY A 229 18.14 5.05 -12.25
CA GLY A 229 18.07 5.95 -11.11
C GLY A 229 17.48 7.34 -11.39
N ASP A 230 17.21 7.72 -12.64
CA ASP A 230 16.41 8.91 -12.95
C ASP A 230 14.94 8.70 -12.58
N THR A 231 14.25 9.78 -12.21
CA THR A 231 12.82 9.79 -11.86
C THR A 231 11.94 10.19 -13.04
N VAL A 232 10.80 9.50 -13.19
CA VAL A 232 9.79 9.73 -14.24
C VAL A 232 8.43 9.87 -13.58
N ALA A 233 7.75 11.01 -13.78
CA ALA A 233 6.45 11.27 -13.18
C ALA A 233 5.31 10.70 -14.05
N LEU A 234 4.42 9.91 -13.44
CA LEU A 234 3.30 9.27 -14.14
C LEU A 234 1.97 9.87 -13.67
N TYR A 235 1.32 10.68 -14.51
CA TYR A 235 0.02 11.32 -14.25
C TYR A 235 -1.03 10.75 -15.21
N MET A 236 -1.35 9.47 -15.00
CA MET A 236 -2.17 8.64 -15.90
C MET A 236 -3.49 8.22 -15.24
N PRO A 237 -4.59 8.12 -15.99
CA PRO A 237 -5.82 7.47 -15.53
C PRO A 237 -5.66 5.94 -15.47
N MET A 238 -6.70 5.25 -15.01
CA MET A 238 -6.76 3.77 -14.91
C MET A 238 -6.92 3.08 -16.28
N ILE A 239 -5.88 3.18 -17.11
CA ILE A 239 -5.78 2.59 -18.45
C ILE A 239 -4.54 1.68 -18.56
N PRO A 240 -4.47 0.72 -19.50
CA PRO A 240 -3.37 -0.24 -19.57
C PRO A 240 -2.02 0.42 -19.82
N GLU A 241 -2.00 1.55 -20.52
CA GLU A 241 -0.82 2.38 -20.75
C GLU A 241 -0.17 2.87 -19.44
N ALA A 242 -0.92 3.00 -18.34
CA ALA A 242 -0.32 3.23 -17.03
C ALA A 242 0.54 2.05 -16.57
N LEU A 243 0.06 0.81 -16.74
CA LEU A 243 0.83 -0.41 -16.44
C LEU A 243 2.04 -0.56 -17.38
N VAL A 244 1.88 -0.20 -18.66
CA VAL A 244 2.98 -0.13 -19.62
C VAL A 244 4.05 0.87 -19.15
N ALA A 245 3.65 2.05 -18.66
CA ALA A 245 4.56 3.07 -18.14
C ALA A 245 5.32 2.65 -16.86
N PHE A 246 4.64 2.05 -15.87
CA PHE A 246 5.29 1.45 -14.69
C PHE A 246 6.38 0.46 -15.12
N MET A 247 6.02 -0.46 -16.02
CA MET A 247 6.90 -1.54 -16.44
C MET A 247 8.06 -1.04 -17.31
N ALA A 248 7.83 -0.08 -18.20
CA ALA A 248 8.89 0.50 -19.04
C ALA A 248 9.92 1.28 -18.22
N CYS A 249 9.50 2.01 -17.18
CA CYS A 249 10.41 2.69 -16.25
C CYS A 249 11.29 1.68 -15.51
N THR A 250 10.68 0.67 -14.86
CA THR A 250 11.46 -0.36 -14.14
C THR A 250 12.32 -1.23 -15.05
N ARG A 251 11.96 -1.37 -16.34
CA ARG A 251 12.77 -2.06 -17.35
C ARG A 251 14.04 -1.31 -17.72
N VAL A 252 14.02 0.03 -17.77
CA VAL A 252 15.23 0.87 -17.97
C VAL A 252 15.93 1.22 -16.66
N GLY A 253 15.44 0.71 -15.52
CA GLY A 253 15.95 1.01 -14.19
C GLY A 253 15.62 2.41 -13.66
N ALA A 254 14.65 3.09 -14.25
CA ALA A 254 14.16 4.38 -13.80
C ALA A 254 13.14 4.22 -12.67
N VAL A 255 13.12 5.21 -11.77
CA VAL A 255 12.27 5.25 -10.58
C VAL A 255 10.99 5.99 -10.93
N HIS A 256 9.90 5.26 -11.17
CA HIS A 256 8.63 5.93 -11.49
C HIS A 256 8.02 6.60 -10.24
N SER A 257 7.37 7.74 -10.44
CA SER A 257 6.75 8.56 -9.41
C SER A 257 5.30 8.85 -9.80
N VAL A 258 4.39 7.98 -9.39
CA VAL A 258 2.99 8.04 -9.80
C VAL A 258 2.24 9.10 -9.01
N VAL A 259 1.42 9.89 -9.71
CA VAL A 259 0.55 10.92 -9.14
C VAL A 259 -0.87 10.66 -9.63
N PHE A 260 -1.79 10.42 -8.69
CA PHE A 260 -3.20 10.18 -8.99
C PHE A 260 -3.80 11.28 -9.88
N ALA A 261 -4.45 10.90 -10.97
CA ALA A 261 -5.01 11.81 -12.00
C ALA A 261 -6.15 12.74 -11.50
N GLY A 262 -6.49 12.72 -10.21
CA GLY A 262 -7.37 13.70 -9.56
C GLY A 262 -6.65 14.81 -8.78
N PHE A 263 -5.32 14.78 -8.64
CA PHE A 263 -4.55 15.87 -8.01
C PHE A 263 -4.54 17.15 -8.87
N SER A 264 -4.38 18.30 -8.23
CA SER A 264 -4.22 19.60 -8.89
C SER A 264 -2.83 19.80 -9.53
N ALA A 265 -2.69 20.89 -10.30
CA ALA A 265 -1.43 21.31 -10.88
C ALA A 265 -0.36 21.65 -9.82
N ASP A 266 -0.75 22.35 -8.75
CA ASP A 266 0.12 22.64 -7.60
C ASP A 266 0.64 21.35 -6.94
N SER A 267 -0.26 20.39 -6.70
CA SER A 267 0.09 19.10 -6.13
C SER A 267 0.91 18.20 -7.06
N LEU A 268 0.75 18.30 -8.37
CA LEU A 268 1.58 17.61 -9.35
C LEU A 268 2.99 18.23 -9.42
N ARG A 269 3.08 19.56 -9.52
CA ARG A 269 4.34 20.34 -9.50
C ARG A 269 5.21 19.96 -8.31
N ASP A 270 4.67 20.00 -7.11
CA ASP A 270 5.45 19.77 -5.89
C ASP A 270 6.06 18.35 -5.85
N ARG A 271 5.34 17.37 -6.41
CA ARG A 271 5.80 15.98 -6.52
C ARG A 271 6.85 15.80 -7.62
N ILE A 272 6.71 16.49 -8.75
CA ILE A 272 7.74 16.55 -9.81
C ILE A 272 9.04 17.16 -9.29
N ILE A 273 8.96 18.29 -8.58
CA ILE A 273 10.13 19.02 -8.05
C ILE A 273 10.85 18.22 -6.96
N ASP A 274 10.12 17.64 -5.99
CA ASP A 274 10.71 16.85 -4.91
C ASP A 274 11.37 15.56 -5.42
N ALA A 275 10.73 14.89 -6.39
CA ALA A 275 11.28 13.72 -7.08
C ALA A 275 12.42 14.07 -8.06
N LYS A 276 12.51 15.33 -8.50
CA LYS A 276 13.41 15.82 -9.58
C LYS A 276 13.17 15.12 -10.93
N SER A 277 11.91 14.79 -11.21
CA SER A 277 11.51 14.08 -12.43
C SER A 277 11.78 14.94 -13.67
N LYS A 278 12.49 14.37 -14.66
CA LYS A 278 12.83 15.04 -15.93
C LYS A 278 11.82 14.80 -17.04
N VAL A 279 11.09 13.69 -16.93
CA VAL A 279 10.09 13.24 -17.90
C VAL A 279 8.75 13.09 -17.20
N VAL A 280 7.69 13.59 -17.83
CA VAL A 280 6.29 13.36 -17.44
C VAL A 280 5.62 12.46 -18.47
N ILE A 281 4.77 11.54 -18.02
CA ILE A 281 3.89 10.75 -18.86
C ILE A 281 2.44 11.01 -18.45
N THR A 282 1.58 11.36 -19.41
CA THR A 282 0.19 11.80 -19.18
C THR A 282 -0.72 11.38 -20.34
N THR A 283 -2.04 11.47 -20.14
CA THR A 283 -3.03 11.48 -21.23
C THR A 283 -3.33 12.90 -21.72
N ASP A 284 -3.89 13.02 -22.92
CA ASP A 284 -4.64 14.20 -23.38
C ASP A 284 -5.75 14.55 -22.36
N GLU A 285 -6.67 13.62 -22.14
CA GLU A 285 -7.68 13.63 -21.09
C GLU A 285 -7.91 12.22 -20.52
N GLY A 286 -8.27 12.12 -19.24
CA GLY A 286 -8.85 10.91 -18.67
C GLY A 286 -10.37 10.90 -18.81
N LYS A 287 -10.99 9.71 -18.87
CA LYS A 287 -12.44 9.54 -18.83
C LYS A 287 -12.83 8.70 -17.61
N ARG A 288 -13.80 9.14 -16.80
CA ARG A 288 -14.24 8.41 -15.59
C ARG A 288 -15.65 8.79 -15.13
N GLY A 289 -16.54 7.82 -14.99
CA GLY A 289 -17.93 8.02 -14.59
C GLY A 289 -18.72 8.89 -15.57
N GLY A 290 -18.45 8.74 -16.87
CA GLY A 290 -19.01 9.57 -17.95
C GLY A 290 -18.45 11.00 -18.02
N LYS A 291 -17.40 11.33 -17.23
CA LYS A 291 -16.82 12.67 -17.13
C LYS A 291 -15.40 12.72 -17.68
N LEU A 292 -15.04 13.83 -18.30
CA LEU A 292 -13.69 14.13 -18.77
C LEU A 292 -12.85 14.77 -17.65
N ILE A 293 -11.57 14.45 -17.65
CA ILE A 293 -10.53 14.98 -16.75
C ILE A 293 -9.42 15.53 -17.65
N GLY A 294 -9.26 16.85 -17.72
CA GLY A 294 -8.29 17.52 -18.59
C GLY A 294 -6.84 17.35 -18.14
N THR A 295 -6.30 16.14 -18.21
CA THR A 295 -4.99 15.77 -17.67
C THR A 295 -3.85 16.58 -18.29
N LYS A 296 -3.79 16.71 -19.62
CA LYS A 296 -2.73 17.49 -20.29
C LYS A 296 -2.74 18.96 -19.85
N LYS A 297 -3.93 19.55 -19.68
CA LYS A 297 -4.10 20.93 -19.18
C LYS A 297 -3.59 21.11 -17.73
N ILE A 298 -3.75 20.10 -16.87
CA ILE A 298 -3.22 20.14 -15.49
C ILE A 298 -1.69 20.01 -15.51
N VAL A 299 -1.14 19.14 -16.37
CA VAL A 299 0.31 19.02 -16.59
C VAL A 299 0.89 20.32 -17.12
N ASP A 300 0.28 20.96 -18.12
CA ASP A 300 0.76 22.23 -18.67
C ASP A 300 0.79 23.37 -17.65
N GLU A 301 -0.16 23.43 -16.72
CA GLU A 301 -0.16 24.40 -15.64
C GLU A 301 0.95 24.11 -14.62
N ALA A 302 1.18 22.85 -14.27
CA ALA A 302 2.26 22.44 -13.37
C ALA A 302 3.65 22.72 -13.97
N LEU A 303 3.85 22.38 -15.24
CA LEU A 303 5.14 22.47 -15.93
C LEU A 303 5.65 23.90 -16.14
N LYS A 304 4.78 24.92 -16.05
CA LYS A 304 5.22 26.34 -15.96
C LYS A 304 6.17 26.61 -14.79
N GLN A 305 6.18 25.74 -13.77
CA GLN A 305 6.97 25.86 -12.56
C GLN A 305 7.93 24.67 -12.34
N CYS A 306 8.08 23.79 -13.34
CA CYS A 306 9.00 22.65 -13.32
C CYS A 306 10.05 22.77 -14.45
N PRO A 307 11.02 23.69 -14.37
CA PRO A 307 11.96 23.98 -15.45
C PRO A 307 12.93 22.83 -15.78
N ASP A 308 13.08 21.86 -14.87
CA ASP A 308 13.93 20.68 -15.05
C ASP A 308 13.24 19.55 -15.86
N VAL A 309 11.97 19.71 -16.23
CA VAL A 309 11.26 18.76 -17.11
C VAL A 309 11.55 19.08 -18.56
N THR A 310 12.26 18.18 -19.24
CA THR A 310 12.61 18.30 -20.66
C THR A 310 11.57 17.68 -21.58
N ASP A 311 10.91 16.61 -21.15
CA ASP A 311 10.06 15.78 -22.01
C ASP A 311 8.69 15.47 -21.37
N CYS A 312 7.64 15.49 -22.19
CA CYS A 312 6.27 15.15 -21.80
C CYS A 312 5.63 14.22 -22.84
N LEU A 313 5.51 12.94 -22.49
CA LEU A 313 4.92 11.93 -23.37
C LEU A 313 3.40 11.85 -23.16
N VAL A 314 2.64 12.14 -24.21
CA VAL A 314 1.17 12.26 -24.16
C VAL A 314 0.52 11.07 -24.86
N PHE A 315 -0.24 10.26 -24.13
CA PHE A 315 -1.12 9.25 -24.71
C PHE A 315 -2.46 9.85 -25.15
N LYS A 316 -2.96 9.45 -26.32
CA LYS A 316 -4.20 9.96 -26.91
C LYS A 316 -5.39 9.06 -26.51
N ARG A 317 -6.00 9.35 -25.35
CA ARG A 317 -7.10 8.58 -24.74
C ARG A 317 -8.47 9.06 -25.22
N THR A 318 -8.67 10.37 -25.43
CA THR A 318 -9.95 10.91 -25.94
C THR A 318 -9.85 11.41 -27.38
N GLY A 319 -8.66 11.80 -27.84
CA GLY A 319 -8.48 12.42 -29.15
C GLY A 319 -8.92 13.88 -29.20
N ALA A 320 -9.14 14.51 -28.04
CA ALA A 320 -9.45 15.94 -27.95
C ALA A 320 -8.27 16.81 -28.40
N GLU A 321 -8.56 18.00 -28.93
CA GLU A 321 -7.55 19.01 -29.23
C GLU A 321 -7.01 19.61 -27.93
N VAL A 322 -5.84 19.14 -27.51
CA VAL A 322 -5.10 19.65 -26.35
C VAL A 322 -3.87 20.45 -26.80
N PRO A 323 -3.42 21.46 -26.02
CA PRO A 323 -2.17 22.16 -26.29
C PRO A 323 -0.99 21.18 -26.29
N MET A 324 -0.07 21.32 -27.24
CA MET A 324 1.19 20.60 -27.31
C MET A 324 2.33 21.61 -27.52
N GLN A 325 3.29 21.65 -26.61
CA GLN A 325 4.45 22.54 -26.65
C GLN A 325 5.57 21.90 -27.48
N GLU A 326 5.87 22.51 -28.62
CA GLU A 326 6.98 22.10 -29.50
C GLU A 326 8.30 22.00 -28.73
N GLY A 327 9.07 20.93 -28.98
CA GLY A 327 10.36 20.68 -28.33
C GLY A 327 10.29 20.15 -26.89
N ARG A 328 9.08 19.96 -26.32
CA ARG A 328 8.86 19.35 -24.99
C ARG A 328 7.83 18.21 -25.04
N ASP A 329 6.74 18.39 -25.78
CA ASP A 329 5.63 17.43 -25.81
C ASP A 329 5.69 16.54 -27.06
N SER A 330 5.44 15.24 -26.88
CA SER A 330 5.37 14.27 -28.00
C SER A 330 4.24 13.26 -27.81
N TRP A 331 3.64 12.78 -28.90
CA TRP A 331 2.59 11.77 -28.85
C TRP A 331 3.15 10.36 -28.67
N TRP A 332 2.58 9.61 -27.73
CA TRP A 332 2.97 8.24 -27.40
C TRP A 332 3.05 7.30 -28.61
N ALA A 333 2.02 7.29 -29.47
CA ALA A 333 1.97 6.40 -30.63
C ALA A 333 3.08 6.74 -31.64
N GLU A 334 3.20 8.03 -31.97
CA GLU A 334 4.21 8.54 -32.90
C GLU A 334 5.64 8.24 -32.42
N GLU A 335 5.91 8.33 -31.11
CA GLU A 335 7.21 7.97 -30.56
C GLU A 335 7.44 6.45 -30.47
N THR A 336 6.45 5.67 -30.00
CA THR A 336 6.63 4.23 -29.80
C THR A 336 6.75 3.47 -31.12
N GLU A 337 6.03 3.87 -32.18
CA GLU A 337 6.12 3.25 -33.52
C GLU A 337 7.53 3.28 -34.12
N LYS A 338 8.39 4.20 -33.70
CA LYS A 338 9.79 4.31 -34.16
C LYS A 338 10.69 3.17 -33.67
N TRP A 339 10.28 2.39 -32.66
CA TRP A 339 11.19 1.51 -31.89
C TRP A 339 10.90 0.01 -32.00
N PRO A 340 11.94 -0.85 -31.87
CA PRO A 340 11.77 -2.30 -31.83
C PRO A 340 10.89 -2.77 -30.68
N ALA A 341 10.08 -3.80 -30.95
CA ALA A 341 9.18 -4.42 -29.98
C ALA A 341 9.87 -5.33 -28.94
N TYR A 342 11.18 -5.15 -28.71
CA TYR A 342 11.93 -5.75 -27.61
C TYR A 342 13.03 -4.80 -27.10
N TYR A 343 13.13 -4.65 -25.78
CA TYR A 343 14.18 -3.92 -25.07
C TYR A 343 14.84 -4.86 -24.06
N PRO A 344 16.19 -4.97 -23.98
CA PRO A 344 16.85 -5.83 -22.99
C PRO A 344 16.70 -5.25 -21.57
N PRO A 345 16.11 -5.96 -20.59
CA PRO A 345 15.86 -5.40 -19.26
C PRO A 345 17.15 -5.07 -18.52
N GLU A 346 17.23 -3.89 -17.91
CA GLU A 346 18.44 -3.42 -17.23
C GLU A 346 18.65 -4.12 -15.88
N SER A 347 19.92 -4.38 -15.56
CA SER A 347 20.32 -5.10 -14.35
C SER A 347 20.19 -4.23 -13.08
N MET A 348 19.23 -4.56 -12.21
CA MET A 348 18.98 -3.88 -10.95
C MET A 348 19.50 -4.69 -9.76
N SER A 349 20.07 -4.01 -8.77
CA SER A 349 20.32 -4.53 -7.43
C SER A 349 19.00 -4.72 -6.69
N SER A 350 18.96 -5.66 -5.75
CA SER A 350 17.85 -5.85 -4.82
C SER A 350 17.41 -4.55 -4.13
N GLU A 351 18.37 -3.69 -3.78
CA GLU A 351 18.16 -2.41 -3.09
C GLU A 351 18.21 -1.17 -4.01
N ASP A 352 18.22 -1.34 -5.33
CA ASP A 352 17.96 -0.19 -6.21
C ASP A 352 16.49 0.27 -6.04
N PRO A 353 16.22 1.59 -5.97
CA PRO A 353 14.86 2.11 -5.87
C PRO A 353 13.98 1.68 -7.06
N LEU A 354 12.76 1.26 -6.75
CA LEU A 354 11.77 0.79 -7.74
C LEU A 354 10.79 1.90 -8.12
N PHE A 355 10.29 2.63 -7.12
CA PHE A 355 9.34 3.73 -7.30
C PHE A 355 9.36 4.69 -6.11
N LEU A 356 8.81 5.89 -6.34
CA LEU A 356 8.39 6.84 -5.31
C LEU A 356 6.86 6.92 -5.30
N LEU A 357 6.25 6.91 -4.11
CA LEU A 357 4.82 7.18 -3.97
C LEU A 357 4.56 8.25 -2.92
N TYR A 358 3.95 9.36 -3.35
CA TYR A 358 3.80 10.56 -2.53
C TYR A 358 2.59 10.49 -1.60
N THR A 359 2.85 10.44 -0.29
CA THR A 359 1.82 10.42 0.77
C THR A 359 1.69 11.78 1.48
N SER A 360 0.49 12.09 1.96
CA SER A 360 0.26 13.22 2.87
C SER A 360 1.06 13.03 4.16
N GLY A 361 1.77 14.06 4.62
CA GLY A 361 2.49 14.05 5.89
C GLY A 361 1.86 14.99 6.91
N SER A 362 1.90 14.63 8.20
CA SER A 362 1.43 15.45 9.34
C SER A 362 2.05 16.84 9.46
N THR A 363 3.05 17.16 8.63
CA THR A 363 3.77 18.45 8.57
C THR A 363 3.53 19.18 7.23
N GLY A 364 2.37 18.99 6.61
CA GLY A 364 1.93 19.68 5.38
C GLY A 364 2.56 19.17 4.09
N LYS A 365 3.90 19.24 3.94
CA LYS A 365 4.58 18.82 2.71
C LYS A 365 4.42 17.30 2.47
N PRO A 366 4.12 16.84 1.23
CA PRO A 366 4.13 15.44 0.86
C PRO A 366 5.43 14.69 1.24
N LYS A 367 5.35 13.36 1.31
CA LYS A 367 6.48 12.43 1.54
C LYS A 367 6.58 11.47 0.37
N GLY A 368 7.64 11.56 -0.45
CA GLY A 368 7.95 10.55 -1.45
C GLY A 368 8.43 9.26 -0.77
N VAL A 369 7.54 8.31 -0.52
CA VAL A 369 7.88 7.02 0.11
C VAL A 369 8.61 6.16 -0.92
N MET A 370 9.83 5.72 -0.60
CA MET A 370 10.70 4.98 -1.51
C MET A 370 10.71 3.48 -1.18
N HIS A 371 10.38 2.67 -2.17
CA HIS A 371 10.49 1.20 -2.13
C HIS A 371 11.62 0.72 -3.03
N THR A 372 12.24 -0.40 -2.67
CA THR A 372 13.37 -0.99 -3.41
C THR A 372 13.00 -2.34 -4.05
N THR A 373 13.73 -2.68 -5.12
CA THR A 373 13.29 -3.63 -6.15
C THR A 373 12.90 -5.01 -5.62
N ALA A 374 13.81 -5.77 -5.01
CA ALA A 374 13.55 -7.18 -4.71
C ALA A 374 12.61 -7.38 -3.51
N GLY A 375 12.83 -6.62 -2.44
CA GLY A 375 12.05 -6.75 -1.21
C GLY A 375 10.57 -6.42 -1.42
N TYR A 376 10.27 -5.37 -2.19
CA TYR A 376 8.91 -4.98 -2.52
C TYR A 376 8.20 -6.02 -3.41
N ILE A 377 8.79 -6.44 -4.53
CA ILE A 377 8.11 -7.39 -5.44
C ILE A 377 7.95 -8.78 -4.80
N LEU A 378 8.83 -9.15 -3.86
CA LEU A 378 8.64 -10.36 -3.06
C LEU A 378 7.41 -10.23 -2.15
N GLY A 379 7.26 -9.12 -1.42
CA GLY A 379 6.08 -8.87 -0.58
C GLY A 379 4.77 -8.86 -1.38
N ALA A 380 4.78 -8.22 -2.56
CA ALA A 380 3.64 -8.22 -3.49
C ALA A 380 3.28 -9.65 -3.96
N ALA A 381 4.25 -10.42 -4.45
CA ALA A 381 4.02 -11.80 -4.90
C ALA A 381 3.56 -12.72 -3.75
N MET A 382 4.18 -12.62 -2.58
CA MET A 382 3.85 -13.41 -1.39
C MET A 382 2.43 -13.14 -0.90
N THR A 383 2.05 -11.88 -0.73
CA THR A 383 0.71 -11.53 -0.25
C THR A 383 -0.37 -11.83 -1.29
N GLY A 384 -0.10 -11.60 -2.59
CA GLY A 384 -0.97 -12.08 -3.67
C GLY A 384 -1.20 -13.60 -3.61
N LYS A 385 -0.12 -14.37 -3.46
CA LYS A 385 -0.18 -15.84 -3.41
C LYS A 385 -0.90 -16.37 -2.17
N TYR A 386 -0.63 -15.81 -0.98
CA TYR A 386 -1.08 -16.40 0.29
C TYR A 386 -2.31 -15.73 0.92
N VAL A 387 -2.54 -14.42 0.72
CA VAL A 387 -3.75 -13.73 1.23
C VAL A 387 -4.92 -13.93 0.27
N PHE A 388 -4.70 -13.78 -1.04
CA PHE A 388 -5.72 -13.95 -2.07
C PHE A 388 -5.78 -15.35 -2.70
N ASP A 389 -4.93 -16.29 -2.25
CA ASP A 389 -4.87 -17.69 -2.73
C ASP A 389 -4.79 -17.78 -4.27
N ILE A 390 -3.96 -16.91 -4.88
CA ILE A 390 -3.85 -16.74 -6.34
C ILE A 390 -3.11 -17.91 -7.00
N HIS A 391 -3.67 -18.43 -8.09
CA HIS A 391 -3.18 -19.59 -8.83
C HIS A 391 -3.08 -19.33 -10.36
N ASP A 392 -2.19 -20.04 -11.08
CA ASP A 392 -2.17 -20.06 -12.57
C ASP A 392 -3.59 -20.24 -13.13
N GLY A 393 -4.07 -19.23 -13.87
CA GLY A 393 -5.39 -19.19 -14.50
C GLY A 393 -6.40 -18.25 -13.82
N ASP A 394 -6.12 -17.75 -12.62
CA ASP A 394 -6.97 -16.79 -11.91
C ASP A 394 -7.05 -15.42 -12.62
N ARG A 395 -8.10 -14.69 -12.27
CA ARG A 395 -8.47 -13.38 -12.78
C ARG A 395 -8.73 -12.44 -11.62
N PHE A 396 -7.72 -11.65 -11.30
CA PHE A 396 -7.69 -10.77 -10.13
C PHE A 396 -8.22 -9.38 -10.47
N PHE A 397 -9.22 -8.90 -9.75
CA PHE A 397 -9.77 -7.54 -9.93
C PHE A 397 -9.62 -6.72 -8.65
N CYS A 398 -8.78 -5.69 -8.71
CA CYS A 398 -8.69 -4.66 -7.68
C CYS A 398 -9.32 -3.36 -8.18
N GLY A 399 -10.31 -2.83 -7.44
CA GLY A 399 -10.93 -1.53 -7.68
C GLY A 399 -10.11 -0.33 -7.18
N GLY A 400 -8.88 -0.56 -6.71
CA GLY A 400 -7.93 0.47 -6.29
C GLY A 400 -7.21 1.12 -7.47
N ASP A 401 -7.08 2.44 -7.45
CA ASP A 401 -6.47 3.24 -8.52
C ASP A 401 -4.92 3.21 -8.44
N VAL A 402 -4.24 3.18 -9.60
CA VAL A 402 -2.76 3.15 -9.72
C VAL A 402 -2.06 4.31 -9.04
N GLY A 403 -2.72 5.45 -8.83
CA GLY A 403 -2.21 6.56 -8.04
C GLY A 403 -2.01 6.29 -6.54
N TRP A 404 -2.34 5.08 -6.07
CA TRP A 404 -2.22 4.65 -4.66
C TRP A 404 -1.50 3.32 -4.55
N ILE A 405 -1.05 2.99 -3.33
CA ILE A 405 -0.26 1.76 -3.10
C ILE A 405 -1.07 0.50 -3.42
N THR A 406 -2.38 0.51 -3.20
CA THR A 406 -3.29 -0.59 -3.57
C THR A 406 -3.23 -0.90 -5.07
N GLY A 407 -3.21 0.15 -5.91
CA GLY A 407 -3.03 0.00 -7.35
C GLY A 407 -1.63 -0.53 -7.70
N HIS A 408 -0.57 0.05 -7.13
CA HIS A 408 0.80 -0.44 -7.32
C HIS A 408 0.92 -1.93 -6.98
N THR A 409 0.63 -2.29 -5.73
CA THR A 409 0.89 -3.65 -5.23
C THR A 409 -0.07 -4.67 -5.82
N TYR A 410 -1.36 -4.33 -6.03
CA TYR A 410 -2.39 -5.34 -6.33
C TYR A 410 -3.12 -5.18 -7.67
N VAL A 411 -3.07 -4.04 -8.35
CA VAL A 411 -3.41 -3.99 -9.80
C VAL A 411 -2.21 -4.36 -10.64
N VAL A 412 -1.01 -3.87 -10.28
CA VAL A 412 0.21 -4.05 -11.09
C VAL A 412 1.06 -5.22 -10.61
N TYR A 413 1.78 -5.07 -9.50
CA TYR A 413 2.92 -5.94 -9.20
C TYR A 413 2.54 -7.37 -8.79
N ALA A 414 1.63 -7.59 -7.83
CA ALA A 414 1.27 -8.93 -7.36
C ALA A 414 0.72 -9.85 -8.47
N PRO A 415 -0.31 -9.48 -9.27
CA PRO A 415 -0.86 -10.38 -10.29
C PRO A 415 0.13 -10.63 -11.44
N LEU A 416 0.89 -9.61 -11.86
CA LEU A 416 1.88 -9.77 -12.94
C LEU A 416 3.11 -10.57 -12.47
N MET A 417 3.58 -10.39 -11.23
CA MET A 417 4.62 -11.26 -10.65
C MET A 417 4.20 -12.73 -10.66
N LEU A 418 2.92 -13.02 -10.38
CA LEU A 418 2.36 -14.37 -10.30
C LEU A 418 1.92 -14.94 -11.66
N GLY A 419 1.99 -14.18 -12.76
CA GLY A 419 1.68 -14.68 -14.10
C GLY A 419 0.18 -14.94 -14.34
N VAL A 420 -0.69 -14.21 -13.63
CA VAL A 420 -2.15 -14.28 -13.73
C VAL A 420 -2.73 -13.04 -14.42
N THR A 421 -4.03 -13.02 -14.68
CA THR A 421 -4.67 -11.89 -15.35
C THR A 421 -5.11 -10.84 -14.32
N THR A 422 -4.73 -9.58 -14.54
CA THR A 422 -5.22 -8.43 -13.76
C THR A 422 -6.33 -7.69 -14.51
N VAL A 423 -7.34 -7.20 -13.79
CA VAL A 423 -8.39 -6.33 -14.35
C VAL A 423 -8.06 -4.87 -14.06
N VAL A 424 -7.84 -4.08 -15.11
CA VAL A 424 -7.69 -2.62 -15.06
C VAL A 424 -9.04 -1.99 -15.38
N PHE A 425 -9.67 -1.39 -14.38
CA PHE A 425 -10.99 -0.76 -14.48
C PHE A 425 -10.88 0.76 -14.45
N GLU A 426 -11.27 1.42 -15.54
CA GLU A 426 -11.14 2.88 -15.71
C GLU A 426 -12.19 3.67 -14.90
N GLY A 427 -13.40 3.13 -14.81
CA GLY A 427 -14.60 3.89 -14.44
C GLY A 427 -14.89 4.05 -12.94
N THR A 428 -16.16 3.85 -12.57
CA THR A 428 -16.63 3.95 -11.18
C THR A 428 -17.65 2.83 -10.87
N PRO A 429 -17.80 2.42 -9.60
CA PRO A 429 -18.80 1.43 -9.18
C PRO A 429 -20.26 1.77 -9.53
N ALA A 430 -20.55 3.03 -9.88
CA ALA A 430 -21.89 3.56 -10.09
C ALA A 430 -22.17 3.99 -11.55
N TYR A 431 -21.31 3.60 -12.51
CA TYR A 431 -21.44 4.02 -13.91
C TYR A 431 -21.37 2.83 -14.89
N PRO A 432 -22.35 2.65 -15.80
CA PRO A 432 -23.56 3.47 -15.98
C PRO A 432 -24.58 3.34 -14.85
N ASP A 433 -24.51 2.27 -14.05
CA ASP A 433 -25.32 2.08 -12.85
C ASP A 433 -24.56 1.28 -11.76
N PHE A 434 -25.16 1.13 -10.58
CA PHE A 434 -24.57 0.48 -9.40
C PHE A 434 -24.36 -1.05 -9.52
N SER A 435 -24.72 -1.68 -10.65
CA SER A 435 -24.39 -3.08 -10.92
C SER A 435 -23.04 -3.29 -11.61
N ARG A 436 -22.32 -2.21 -11.97
CA ARG A 436 -21.11 -2.27 -12.81
C ARG A 436 -20.03 -3.23 -12.30
N TYR A 437 -19.66 -3.19 -11.01
CA TYR A 437 -18.64 -4.12 -10.48
C TYR A 437 -19.06 -5.58 -10.64
N TRP A 438 -20.34 -5.90 -10.44
CA TRP A 438 -20.86 -7.26 -10.54
C TRP A 438 -20.94 -7.70 -12.01
N ASP A 439 -21.32 -6.80 -12.93
CA ASP A 439 -21.27 -7.04 -14.38
C ASP A 439 -19.85 -7.36 -14.85
N VAL A 440 -18.84 -6.68 -14.31
CA VAL A 440 -17.42 -6.93 -14.60
C VAL A 440 -16.97 -8.28 -14.02
N CYS A 441 -17.34 -8.59 -12.77
CA CYS A 441 -17.01 -9.86 -12.12
C CYS A 441 -17.61 -11.08 -12.84
N GLU A 442 -18.89 -11.04 -13.21
CA GLU A 442 -19.55 -12.13 -13.94
C GLU A 442 -19.00 -12.27 -15.38
N ARG A 443 -18.95 -11.16 -16.15
CA ARG A 443 -18.51 -11.17 -17.56
C ARG A 443 -17.10 -11.72 -17.73
N HIS A 444 -16.18 -11.30 -16.87
CA HIS A 444 -14.78 -11.67 -16.96
C HIS A 444 -14.41 -12.91 -16.13
N LYS A 445 -15.36 -13.47 -15.34
CA LYS A 445 -15.14 -14.60 -14.41
C LYS A 445 -14.02 -14.30 -13.41
N VAL A 446 -14.18 -13.20 -12.68
CA VAL A 446 -13.24 -12.76 -11.64
C VAL A 446 -13.24 -13.78 -10.50
N THR A 447 -12.04 -14.23 -10.11
CA THR A 447 -11.82 -15.24 -9.07
C THR A 447 -11.51 -14.62 -7.71
N GLN A 448 -10.98 -13.40 -7.69
CA GLN A 448 -10.78 -12.60 -6.48
C GLN A 448 -11.10 -11.13 -6.78
N PHE A 449 -11.93 -10.51 -5.94
CA PHE A 449 -12.31 -9.10 -6.04
C PHE A 449 -11.89 -8.32 -4.80
N TYR A 450 -11.25 -7.17 -4.97
CA TYR A 450 -10.59 -6.42 -3.91
C TYR A 450 -10.95 -4.93 -3.98
N VAL A 451 -11.53 -4.39 -2.89
CA VAL A 451 -12.22 -3.11 -2.91
C VAL A 451 -12.20 -2.40 -1.54
N ALA A 452 -12.30 -1.07 -1.52
CA ALA A 452 -12.39 -0.30 -0.28
C ALA A 452 -13.82 -0.29 0.31
N PRO A 453 -14.01 -0.33 1.64
CA PRO A 453 -15.31 -0.26 2.30
C PRO A 453 -16.19 0.93 1.89
N THR A 454 -15.62 2.09 1.54
CA THR A 454 -16.38 3.23 0.95
C THR A 454 -17.25 2.81 -0.25
N ALA A 455 -16.70 2.02 -1.17
CA ALA A 455 -17.47 1.58 -2.35
C ALA A 455 -18.53 0.53 -1.96
N LEU A 456 -18.25 -0.33 -0.97
CA LEU A 456 -19.24 -1.29 -0.45
C LEU A 456 -20.41 -0.58 0.24
N ARG A 457 -20.16 0.47 1.04
CA ARG A 457 -21.22 1.28 1.66
C ARG A 457 -22.09 1.98 0.62
N LEU A 458 -21.48 2.56 -0.42
CA LEU A 458 -22.21 3.15 -1.55
C LEU A 458 -23.11 2.12 -2.27
N LEU A 459 -22.59 0.93 -2.56
CA LEU A 459 -23.30 -0.12 -3.30
C LEU A 459 -24.42 -0.76 -2.47
N LYS A 460 -24.17 -1.04 -1.19
CA LYS A 460 -25.18 -1.48 -0.22
C LYS A 460 -26.32 -0.47 -0.08
N ARG A 461 -26.00 0.83 -0.08
CA ARG A 461 -26.99 1.91 -0.01
C ARG A 461 -27.81 2.09 -1.30
N ALA A 462 -27.26 1.75 -2.46
CA ALA A 462 -28.01 1.67 -3.72
C ALA A 462 -28.98 0.47 -3.75
N GLY A 463 -28.62 -0.63 -3.07
CA GLY A 463 -29.53 -1.72 -2.71
C GLY A 463 -29.35 -2.99 -3.54
N ASP A 464 -29.60 -4.12 -2.89
CA ASP A 464 -29.20 -5.48 -3.28
C ASP A 464 -29.66 -5.92 -4.67
N HIS A 465 -30.74 -5.33 -5.19
CA HIS A 465 -31.26 -5.59 -6.54
C HIS A 465 -30.24 -5.31 -7.68
N HIS A 466 -29.20 -4.50 -7.44
CA HIS A 466 -28.09 -4.34 -8.37
C HIS A 466 -27.15 -5.56 -8.40
N VAL A 467 -27.07 -6.35 -7.32
CA VAL A 467 -26.20 -7.55 -7.19
C VAL A 467 -26.86 -8.80 -7.82
N LYS A 468 -27.39 -8.58 -9.04
CA LYS A 468 -28.20 -9.51 -9.85
C LYS A 468 -27.49 -10.80 -10.30
N HIS A 469 -26.17 -10.85 -10.19
CA HIS A 469 -25.31 -11.92 -10.71
C HIS A 469 -24.98 -12.99 -9.66
N GLN A 470 -24.55 -14.16 -10.15
CA GLN A 470 -24.13 -15.28 -9.31
C GLN A 470 -22.65 -15.23 -8.98
N MET A 471 -21.81 -14.68 -9.87
CA MET A 471 -20.36 -14.52 -9.70
C MET A 471 -19.67 -15.82 -9.26
N LYS A 472 -20.14 -16.95 -9.81
CA LYS A 472 -19.88 -18.33 -9.34
C LYS A 472 -18.40 -18.73 -9.22
N ASP A 473 -17.54 -18.05 -9.97
CA ASP A 473 -16.09 -18.30 -10.06
C ASP A 473 -15.31 -17.53 -8.96
N MET A 474 -15.98 -16.62 -8.23
CA MET A 474 -15.45 -15.84 -7.12
C MET A 474 -15.11 -16.73 -5.91
N ARG A 475 -13.91 -16.54 -5.36
CA ARG A 475 -13.43 -17.29 -4.18
C ARG A 475 -13.00 -16.38 -3.04
N VAL A 476 -12.35 -15.25 -3.31
CA VAL A 476 -11.89 -14.31 -2.27
C VAL A 476 -12.44 -12.90 -2.50
N LEU A 477 -12.98 -12.32 -1.43
CA LEU A 477 -13.52 -10.96 -1.37
C LEU A 477 -12.68 -10.10 -0.42
N GLY A 478 -11.78 -9.28 -0.96
CA GLY A 478 -10.88 -8.46 -0.18
C GLY A 478 -11.46 -7.09 0.20
N SER A 479 -11.12 -6.62 1.40
CA SER A 479 -11.37 -5.28 1.93
C SER A 479 -10.05 -4.55 2.24
N VAL A 480 -9.99 -3.22 2.04
CA VAL A 480 -8.74 -2.42 2.20
C VAL A 480 -8.96 -0.95 2.56
N GLY A 481 -8.00 -0.41 3.34
CA GLY A 481 -7.73 1.02 3.50
C GLY A 481 -8.51 1.71 4.61
N GLU A 482 -9.73 1.24 4.88
CA GLU A 482 -10.57 1.62 6.01
C GLU A 482 -10.94 0.34 6.79
N PRO A 483 -11.14 0.37 8.11
CA PRO A 483 -11.74 -0.74 8.83
C PRO A 483 -13.14 -1.05 8.30
N ILE A 484 -13.44 -2.32 7.99
CA ILE A 484 -14.77 -2.71 7.52
C ILE A 484 -15.76 -2.86 8.68
N ALA A 485 -16.85 -2.09 8.66
CA ALA A 485 -17.90 -2.24 9.67
C ALA A 485 -18.59 -3.61 9.53
N ALA A 486 -18.93 -4.25 10.67
CA ALA A 486 -19.47 -5.61 10.69
C ALA A 486 -20.75 -5.80 9.84
N GLU A 487 -21.61 -4.79 9.74
CA GLU A 487 -22.79 -4.82 8.86
C GLU A 487 -22.42 -4.84 7.36
N VAL A 488 -21.37 -4.10 6.98
CA VAL A 488 -20.85 -4.05 5.60
C VAL A 488 -20.13 -5.36 5.27
N TRP A 489 -19.41 -5.93 6.23
CA TRP A 489 -18.81 -7.27 6.12
C TRP A 489 -19.88 -8.34 5.87
N LYS A 490 -20.96 -8.35 6.66
CA LYS A 490 -22.07 -9.32 6.52
C LYS A 490 -22.75 -9.20 5.16
N TRP A 491 -23.09 -7.98 4.73
CA TRP A 491 -23.63 -7.73 3.39
C TRP A 491 -22.68 -8.19 2.26
N TYR A 492 -21.38 -7.98 2.42
CA TYR A 492 -20.39 -8.41 1.43
C TYR A 492 -20.24 -9.94 1.39
N HIS A 493 -20.44 -10.63 2.51
CA HIS A 493 -20.43 -12.10 2.60
C HIS A 493 -21.69 -12.72 2.01
N GLU A 494 -22.86 -12.23 2.43
CA GLU A 494 -24.19 -12.76 2.10
C GLU A 494 -24.63 -12.36 0.68
N ILE A 495 -24.65 -11.06 0.37
CA ILE A 495 -25.25 -10.54 -0.87
C ILE A 495 -24.28 -10.63 -2.06
N VAL A 496 -22.99 -10.35 -1.85
CA VAL A 496 -21.96 -10.44 -2.92
C VAL A 496 -21.32 -11.83 -2.94
N GLY A 497 -20.81 -12.30 -1.80
CA GLY A 497 -20.13 -13.59 -1.68
C GLY A 497 -21.02 -14.83 -1.67
N LYS A 498 -22.35 -14.66 -1.59
CA LYS A 498 -23.38 -15.73 -1.55
C LYS A 498 -23.18 -16.74 -0.41
N GLU A 499 -22.51 -16.33 0.67
CA GLU A 499 -21.98 -17.20 1.74
C GLU A 499 -20.92 -18.22 1.28
N GLU A 500 -20.43 -18.13 0.03
CA GLU A 500 -19.50 -19.09 -0.58
C GLU A 500 -18.05 -18.57 -0.68
N ALA A 501 -17.87 -17.26 -0.85
CA ALA A 501 -16.56 -16.63 -0.93
C ALA A 501 -16.00 -16.25 0.45
N HIS A 502 -14.68 -16.38 0.62
CA HIS A 502 -14.00 -16.00 1.86
C HIS A 502 -13.66 -14.50 1.85
N ILE A 503 -14.03 -13.76 2.90
CA ILE A 503 -13.62 -12.36 3.04
C ILE A 503 -12.22 -12.28 3.62
N VAL A 504 -11.39 -11.38 3.10
CA VAL A 504 -10.10 -11.02 3.69
C VAL A 504 -10.01 -9.51 3.92
N ASP A 505 -10.03 -9.07 5.18
CA ASP A 505 -9.82 -7.65 5.51
C ASP A 505 -8.33 -7.38 5.69
N THR A 506 -7.79 -6.42 4.94
CA THR A 506 -6.35 -6.26 4.77
C THR A 506 -5.86 -4.97 5.42
N TYR A 507 -5.17 -5.08 6.55
CA TYR A 507 -4.49 -3.95 7.18
C TYR A 507 -3.03 -3.85 6.69
N TRP A 508 -2.69 -2.67 6.17
CA TRP A 508 -1.38 -2.27 5.66
C TRP A 508 -1.34 -0.79 5.28
N GLN A 509 -0.17 -0.30 4.87
CA GLN A 509 0.10 1.11 4.59
C GLN A 509 0.97 1.27 3.32
N THR A 510 1.04 2.49 2.78
CA THR A 510 2.00 2.81 1.69
C THR A 510 3.44 2.47 2.09
N GLU A 511 3.76 2.69 3.36
CA GLU A 511 5.05 2.45 3.96
C GLU A 511 5.36 0.97 4.22
N THR A 512 4.36 0.07 4.24
CA THR A 512 4.58 -1.39 4.42
C THR A 512 4.73 -2.16 3.11
N GLY A 513 4.38 -1.54 1.97
CA GLY A 513 4.54 -2.09 0.61
C GLY A 513 3.55 -3.21 0.25
N SER A 514 3.22 -4.08 1.19
CA SER A 514 2.25 -5.17 1.06
C SER A 514 1.44 -5.36 2.36
N HIS A 515 0.48 -6.28 2.35
CA HIS A 515 -0.27 -6.71 3.55
C HIS A 515 0.64 -7.05 4.73
N VAL A 516 0.23 -6.65 5.94
CA VAL A 516 0.97 -6.94 7.17
C VAL A 516 0.13 -7.61 8.26
N ILE A 517 -1.17 -7.34 8.32
CA ILE A 517 -2.14 -8.11 9.12
C ILE A 517 -3.36 -8.39 8.22
N SER A 518 -3.66 -9.66 7.99
CA SER A 518 -4.77 -10.12 7.16
C SER A 518 -5.02 -11.62 7.37
N PRO A 519 -6.26 -12.11 7.36
CA PRO A 519 -6.55 -13.53 7.24
C PRO A 519 -6.03 -14.08 5.89
N LEU A 520 -5.58 -15.33 5.87
CA LEU A 520 -5.18 -16.01 4.63
C LEU A 520 -6.38 -16.68 3.95
N GLY A 521 -6.49 -16.49 2.63
CA GLY A 521 -7.54 -17.06 1.79
C GLY A 521 -7.64 -18.58 1.94
N GLY A 522 -8.83 -19.07 2.26
CA GLY A 522 -9.07 -20.50 2.44
C GLY A 522 -8.51 -21.10 3.74
N VAL A 523 -7.99 -20.31 4.67
CA VAL A 523 -7.25 -20.82 5.85
C VAL A 523 -7.66 -20.18 7.17
N THR A 524 -7.68 -18.85 7.27
CA THR A 524 -7.85 -18.15 8.55
C THR A 524 -9.31 -17.79 8.76
N PRO A 525 -10.00 -18.31 9.81
CA PRO A 525 -11.32 -17.84 10.19
C PRO A 525 -11.31 -16.34 10.48
N THR A 526 -12.45 -15.67 10.33
CA THR A 526 -12.54 -14.21 10.38
C THR A 526 -13.57 -13.71 11.40
N LYS A 527 -13.29 -12.55 11.99
CA LYS A 527 -14.23 -11.81 12.83
C LYS A 527 -14.60 -10.50 12.10
N PRO A 528 -15.89 -10.22 11.83
CA PRO A 528 -16.32 -9.00 11.17
C PRO A 528 -15.75 -7.71 11.82
N GLY A 529 -14.85 -7.03 11.10
CA GLY A 529 -14.15 -5.82 11.56
C GLY A 529 -12.75 -6.02 12.15
N SER A 530 -12.25 -7.26 12.17
CA SER A 530 -10.86 -7.58 12.53
C SER A 530 -10.02 -7.91 11.28
N ALA A 531 -8.81 -7.35 11.22
CA ALA A 531 -7.78 -7.75 10.27
C ALA A 531 -7.21 -9.16 10.54
N SER A 532 -7.72 -9.85 11.56
CA SER A 532 -7.32 -11.19 11.99
C SER A 532 -5.87 -11.28 12.46
N LEU A 533 -4.96 -11.89 11.68
CA LEU A 533 -3.65 -12.31 12.17
C LEU A 533 -2.50 -11.72 11.31
N PRO A 534 -1.28 -11.56 11.87
CA PRO A 534 -0.14 -11.03 11.12
C PRO A 534 0.29 -11.92 9.95
N PHE A 535 0.82 -11.27 8.91
CA PHE A 535 1.42 -11.95 7.77
C PHE A 535 2.84 -12.48 8.09
N PHE A 536 3.37 -13.34 7.24
CA PHE A 536 4.73 -13.88 7.38
C PHE A 536 5.78 -12.76 7.46
N GLY A 537 6.71 -12.87 8.42
CA GLY A 537 7.76 -11.89 8.71
C GLY A 537 7.30 -10.62 9.44
N ILE A 538 6.03 -10.53 9.85
CA ILE A 538 5.50 -9.38 10.59
C ILE A 538 5.29 -9.79 12.04
N GLU A 539 6.02 -9.16 12.97
CA GLU A 539 5.88 -9.41 14.40
C GLU A 539 5.23 -8.19 15.09
N PRO A 540 3.90 -8.18 15.27
CA PRO A 540 3.18 -7.06 15.86
C PRO A 540 3.26 -7.00 17.40
N ALA A 541 3.56 -5.81 17.89
CA ALA A 541 3.47 -5.41 19.29
C ALA A 541 2.36 -4.36 19.46
N ILE A 542 1.72 -4.39 20.64
CA ILE A 542 0.84 -3.33 21.12
C ILE A 542 1.63 -2.57 22.18
N ILE A 543 1.78 -1.24 22.02
CA ILE A 543 2.56 -0.39 22.92
C ILE A 543 1.62 0.58 23.65
N ASP A 544 1.79 0.77 24.95
CA ASP A 544 1.10 1.84 25.67
C ASP A 544 1.66 3.20 25.23
N PRO A 545 0.85 4.11 24.65
CA PRO A 545 1.32 5.41 24.20
C PRO A 545 1.79 6.35 25.32
N VAL A 546 1.50 6.05 26.60
CA VAL A 546 1.91 6.88 27.75
C VAL A 546 3.27 6.47 28.30
N SER A 547 3.50 5.19 28.60
CA SER A 547 4.80 4.68 29.08
C SER A 547 5.80 4.42 27.96
N GLY A 548 5.32 4.05 26.77
CA GLY A 548 6.15 3.60 25.65
C GLY A 548 6.59 2.13 25.74
N GLU A 549 6.08 1.37 26.72
CA GLU A 549 6.37 -0.05 26.92
C GLU A 549 5.42 -0.95 26.10
N GLU A 550 5.90 -2.15 25.75
CA GLU A 550 5.05 -3.18 25.14
C GLU A 550 4.07 -3.77 26.17
N LEU A 551 2.80 -3.93 25.77
CA LEU A 551 1.77 -4.61 26.53
C LEU A 551 1.73 -6.11 26.15
N PRO A 552 2.22 -7.02 27.01
CA PRO A 552 2.29 -8.44 26.69
C PRO A 552 0.92 -9.14 26.83
N GLY A 553 0.73 -10.22 26.08
CA GLY A 553 -0.43 -11.10 26.20
C GLY A 553 -1.53 -10.83 25.17
N ASN A 554 -2.77 -10.94 25.62
CA ASN A 554 -4.04 -10.83 24.87
C ASN A 554 -5.04 -10.04 25.74
N ASP A 555 -6.12 -9.52 25.14
CA ASP A 555 -7.01 -8.50 25.74
C ASP A 555 -6.25 -7.23 26.14
N VAL A 556 -5.57 -6.62 25.16
CA VAL A 556 -4.77 -5.39 25.32
C VAL A 556 -5.06 -4.37 24.22
N GLU A 557 -4.96 -3.08 24.55
CA GLU A 557 -5.13 -1.93 23.65
C GLU A 557 -3.90 -1.00 23.71
N GLY A 558 -3.52 -0.42 22.59
CA GLY A 558 -2.49 0.62 22.53
C GLY A 558 -2.26 1.11 21.10
N VAL A 559 -1.03 1.49 20.78
CA VAL A 559 -0.60 1.79 19.40
C VAL A 559 0.09 0.58 18.77
N LEU A 560 -0.14 0.38 17.47
CA LEU A 560 0.40 -0.76 16.74
C LEU A 560 1.84 -0.47 16.26
N ALA A 561 2.74 -1.41 16.54
CA ALA A 561 4.12 -1.36 16.10
C ALA A 561 4.62 -2.74 15.63
N PHE A 562 5.71 -2.78 14.85
CA PHE A 562 6.35 -4.04 14.43
C PHE A 562 7.78 -4.14 14.97
N LYS A 563 8.14 -5.33 15.48
CA LYS A 563 9.41 -5.61 16.20
C LYS A 563 10.64 -5.84 15.32
N GLN A 564 10.43 -6.31 14.09
CA GLN A 564 11.51 -6.63 13.14
C GLN A 564 11.15 -6.12 11.74
N PRO A 565 12.14 -5.78 10.89
CA PRO A 565 11.86 -5.33 9.53
C PRO A 565 11.42 -6.50 8.65
N TRP A 566 10.72 -6.19 7.56
CA TRP A 566 10.25 -7.17 6.57
C TRP A 566 10.69 -6.76 5.15
N PRO A 567 10.70 -7.67 4.15
CA PRO A 567 11.27 -7.39 2.84
C PRO A 567 10.69 -6.16 2.12
N SER A 568 9.37 -5.99 2.17
CA SER A 568 8.62 -4.92 1.48
C SER A 568 8.50 -3.60 2.26
N MET A 569 9.19 -3.46 3.39
CA MET A 569 9.25 -2.22 4.17
C MET A 569 9.85 -1.07 3.35
N ALA A 570 9.18 0.10 3.29
CA ALA A 570 9.75 1.28 2.65
C ALA A 570 11.11 1.65 3.28
N ARG A 571 12.12 1.89 2.45
CA ARG A 571 13.51 2.10 2.93
C ARG A 571 13.77 3.52 3.42
N THR A 572 13.08 4.51 2.86
CA THR A 572 13.23 5.92 3.24
C THR A 572 12.05 6.76 2.73
N VAL A 573 11.99 8.01 3.19
CA VAL A 573 11.40 9.11 2.41
C VAL A 573 12.51 9.73 1.54
N TYR A 574 12.24 9.92 0.25
CA TYR A 574 13.19 10.48 -0.72
C TYR A 574 13.66 11.87 -0.29
N GLY A 575 14.95 12.17 -0.50
CA GLY A 575 15.59 13.41 -0.05
C GLY A 575 15.64 13.65 1.47
N ALA A 576 14.91 12.89 2.29
CA ALA A 576 14.56 13.25 3.67
C ALA A 576 14.61 12.06 4.64
N HIS A 577 15.67 11.24 4.61
CA HIS A 577 15.82 10.07 5.49
C HIS A 577 15.69 10.40 6.99
N LYS A 578 16.13 11.59 7.43
CA LYS A 578 15.90 12.05 8.82
C LYS A 578 14.40 12.10 9.18
N ARG A 579 13.55 12.62 8.27
CA ARG A 579 12.09 12.67 8.45
C ARG A 579 11.47 11.27 8.51
N TYR A 580 12.02 10.32 7.75
CA TYR A 580 11.64 8.90 7.84
C TYR A 580 11.97 8.32 9.22
N MET A 581 13.21 8.49 9.71
CA MET A 581 13.60 8.07 11.06
C MET A 581 12.69 8.69 12.13
N GLU A 582 12.45 10.00 12.07
CA GLU A 582 11.59 10.73 13.00
C GLU A 582 10.12 10.29 12.96
N THR A 583 9.59 9.90 11.79
CA THR A 583 8.18 9.49 11.65
C THR A 583 7.93 8.05 12.09
N TYR A 584 8.85 7.11 11.78
CA TYR A 584 8.55 5.67 11.88
C TYR A 584 9.45 4.89 12.86
N LEU A 585 10.67 5.36 13.18
CA LEU A 585 11.71 4.54 13.83
C LEU A 585 12.30 5.17 15.11
N ASN A 586 12.02 6.45 15.36
CA ASN A 586 12.43 7.18 16.55
C ASN A 586 11.30 7.35 17.59
N VAL A 587 10.05 7.04 17.24
CA VAL A 587 8.89 7.20 18.14
C VAL A 587 8.95 6.17 19.27
N TYR A 588 9.13 4.89 18.93
CA TYR A 588 9.41 3.80 19.86
C TYR A 588 10.67 3.08 19.39
N LYS A 589 11.79 3.26 20.10
CA LYS A 589 13.10 2.78 19.63
C LYS A 589 13.16 1.25 19.56
N GLY A 590 13.64 0.74 18.43
CA GLY A 590 13.68 -0.69 18.12
C GLY A 590 12.45 -1.19 17.34
N TYR A 591 11.39 -0.40 17.23
CA TYR A 591 10.16 -0.74 16.52
C TYR A 591 9.95 0.10 15.27
N TYR A 592 9.13 -0.41 14.34
CA TYR A 592 8.43 0.41 13.35
C TYR A 592 7.09 0.86 13.92
N PHE A 593 6.85 2.16 13.99
CA PHE A 593 5.59 2.77 14.41
C PHE A 593 4.66 3.00 13.21
N THR A 594 3.44 2.46 13.29
CA THR A 594 2.43 2.61 12.22
C THR A 594 1.72 3.97 12.23
N GLY A 595 1.57 4.59 13.40
CA GLY A 595 0.63 5.71 13.60
C GLY A 595 -0.85 5.29 13.63
N ASP A 596 -1.15 4.00 13.76
CA ASP A 596 -2.49 3.47 13.99
C ASP A 596 -2.63 2.96 15.44
N GLY A 597 -3.79 3.18 16.04
CA GLY A 597 -4.22 2.54 17.28
C GLY A 597 -4.77 1.14 16.99
N ALA A 598 -4.48 0.18 17.86
CA ALA A 598 -4.98 -1.18 17.71
C ALA A 598 -5.23 -1.86 19.05
N ALA A 599 -6.10 -2.86 19.01
CA ALA A 599 -6.36 -3.77 20.10
C ALA A 599 -6.14 -5.23 19.66
N LYS A 600 -5.84 -6.10 20.62
CA LYS A 600 -5.58 -7.53 20.39
C LYS A 600 -6.42 -8.35 21.36
N ASP A 601 -7.39 -9.09 20.84
CA ASP A 601 -8.40 -9.78 21.67
C ASP A 601 -7.88 -11.06 22.35
N ALA A 602 -8.77 -11.70 23.12
CA ALA A 602 -8.50 -12.92 23.87
C ALA A 602 -8.00 -14.11 23.01
N GLU A 603 -8.37 -14.17 21.72
CA GLU A 603 -7.92 -15.19 20.76
C GLU A 603 -6.68 -14.76 19.97
N GLY A 604 -6.23 -13.51 20.15
CA GLY A 604 -5.07 -12.93 19.47
C GLY A 604 -5.38 -12.27 18.13
N TYR A 605 -6.66 -12.02 17.82
CA TYR A 605 -7.06 -11.28 16.62
C TYR A 605 -6.83 -9.78 16.81
N TYR A 606 -6.35 -9.11 15.76
CA TYR A 606 -6.03 -7.69 15.77
C TYR A 606 -7.18 -6.84 15.22
N TRP A 607 -7.50 -5.76 15.95
CA TRP A 607 -8.58 -4.83 15.68
C TRP A 607 -8.00 -3.44 15.47
N ILE A 608 -8.24 -2.81 14.32
CA ILE A 608 -7.60 -1.55 13.93
C ILE A 608 -8.54 -0.38 14.27
N ARG A 609 -8.17 0.41 15.29
CA ARG A 609 -8.96 1.55 15.78
C ARG A 609 -8.67 2.88 15.03
N GLY A 610 -7.78 2.84 14.04
CA GLY A 610 -7.51 3.95 13.11
C GLY A 610 -6.37 4.88 13.54
N ARG A 611 -6.20 6.00 12.81
CA ARG A 611 -5.09 6.95 13.00
C ARG A 611 -5.07 7.55 14.42
N VAL A 612 -3.90 7.51 15.07
CA VAL A 612 -3.63 8.29 16.30
C VAL A 612 -2.97 9.65 16.01
N ASP A 613 -2.51 9.88 14.78
CA ASP A 613 -2.03 11.19 14.31
C ASP A 613 -3.14 12.02 13.65
N ASP A 614 -2.85 13.30 13.37
CA ASP A 614 -3.74 14.25 12.69
C ASP A 614 -3.77 13.99 11.16
N VAL A 615 -4.18 12.77 10.81
CA VAL A 615 -4.37 12.23 9.46
C VAL A 615 -5.75 11.60 9.38
N VAL A 616 -6.43 11.80 8.25
CA VAL A 616 -7.79 11.31 7.99
C VAL A 616 -7.80 10.43 6.74
N ASN A 617 -8.77 9.54 6.62
CA ASN A 617 -9.00 8.76 5.40
C ASN A 617 -10.40 9.03 4.85
N VAL A 618 -10.47 9.60 3.65
CA VAL A 618 -11.69 10.04 2.99
C VAL A 618 -11.81 9.30 1.65
N SER A 619 -12.76 8.38 1.56
CA SER A 619 -12.96 7.56 0.35
C SER A 619 -11.72 6.75 -0.08
N GLY A 620 -10.92 6.27 0.87
CA GLY A 620 -9.63 5.62 0.62
C GLY A 620 -8.44 6.59 0.39
N HIS A 621 -8.67 7.91 0.34
CA HIS A 621 -7.62 8.91 0.23
C HIS A 621 -7.11 9.34 1.62
N ARG A 622 -5.86 8.97 1.93
CA ARG A 622 -5.13 9.45 3.12
C ARG A 622 -4.77 10.93 2.93
N LEU A 623 -5.22 11.77 3.86
CA LEU A 623 -5.04 13.24 3.85
C LEU A 623 -4.53 13.69 5.21
N SER A 624 -3.61 14.66 5.26
CA SER A 624 -3.25 15.30 6.53
C SER A 624 -4.16 16.49 6.80
N THR A 625 -4.61 16.68 8.05
CA THR A 625 -5.36 17.88 8.41
C THR A 625 -4.49 19.13 8.23
N ALA A 626 -3.20 19.06 8.54
CA ALA A 626 -2.24 20.15 8.39
C ALA A 626 -2.00 20.58 6.92
N GLU A 627 -2.14 19.66 5.95
CA GLU A 627 -2.06 19.96 4.51
C GLU A 627 -3.28 20.81 4.07
N ILE A 628 -4.45 20.52 4.63
CA ILE A 628 -5.71 21.24 4.38
C ILE A 628 -5.76 22.57 5.16
N GLU A 629 -5.27 22.60 6.40
CA GLU A 629 -5.10 23.83 7.19
C GLU A 629 -4.16 24.82 6.48
N ALA A 630 -3.03 24.34 5.95
CA ALA A 630 -2.11 25.17 5.17
C ALA A 630 -2.78 25.75 3.91
N ALA A 631 -3.48 24.91 3.13
CA ALA A 631 -4.22 25.37 1.95
C ALA A 631 -5.31 26.41 2.28
N LEU A 632 -5.96 26.31 3.45
CA LEU A 632 -6.92 27.33 3.92
C LEU A 632 -6.21 28.64 4.32
N ILE A 633 -5.07 28.56 5.00
CA ILE A 633 -4.29 29.73 5.46
C ILE A 633 -3.70 30.55 4.29
N GLU A 634 -3.49 29.94 3.12
CA GLU A 634 -3.15 30.66 1.88
C GLU A 634 -4.21 31.68 1.43
N HIS A 635 -5.47 31.53 1.87
CA HIS A 635 -6.54 32.45 1.50
C HIS A 635 -6.48 33.73 2.36
N ASN A 636 -6.35 34.89 1.72
CA ASN A 636 -6.09 36.19 2.37
C ASN A 636 -7.02 36.52 3.57
N ALA A 637 -8.28 36.10 3.55
CA ALA A 637 -9.24 36.34 4.63
C ALA A 637 -9.02 35.46 5.89
N VAL A 638 -8.26 34.36 5.83
CA VAL A 638 -8.08 33.41 6.95
C VAL A 638 -7.02 33.90 7.93
N GLY A 639 -7.33 33.89 9.23
CA GLY A 639 -6.36 34.10 10.30
C GLY A 639 -5.67 32.79 10.68
N GLU A 640 -6.45 31.85 11.17
CA GLU A 640 -6.03 30.49 11.52
C GLU A 640 -7.03 29.45 10.97
N ALA A 641 -6.57 28.22 10.77
CA ALA A 641 -7.43 27.10 10.41
C ALA A 641 -7.15 25.88 11.31
N ALA A 642 -8.20 25.13 11.64
CA ALA A 642 -8.11 23.83 12.30
C ALA A 642 -9.02 22.83 11.58
N VAL A 643 -8.46 21.70 11.18
CA VAL A 643 -9.17 20.68 10.41
C VAL A 643 -9.25 19.39 11.20
N VAL A 644 -10.43 18.75 11.18
CA VAL A 644 -10.69 17.47 11.85
C VAL A 644 -11.46 16.53 10.94
N GLY A 645 -11.14 15.24 11.02
CA GLY A 645 -11.98 14.17 10.50
C GLY A 645 -13.01 13.75 11.54
N VAL A 646 -14.26 13.59 11.11
CA VAL A 646 -15.30 12.85 11.84
C VAL A 646 -15.83 11.73 10.97
N GLN A 647 -16.50 10.75 11.57
CA GLN A 647 -17.05 9.61 10.86
C GLN A 647 -18.11 10.04 9.84
N ASP A 648 -18.11 9.41 8.65
CA ASP A 648 -19.07 9.66 7.58
C ASP A 648 -19.57 8.33 7.01
N GLU A 649 -20.89 8.17 6.91
CA GLU A 649 -21.56 6.96 6.42
C GLU A 649 -21.10 6.58 5.00
N LEU A 650 -20.86 7.57 4.14
CA LEU A 650 -20.42 7.36 2.77
C LEU A 650 -18.88 7.29 2.70
N THR A 651 -18.19 8.38 3.05
CA THR A 651 -16.75 8.54 2.78
C THR A 651 -15.84 7.99 3.88
N GLY A 652 -16.40 7.36 4.92
CA GLY A 652 -15.70 6.71 6.04
C GLY A 652 -15.31 7.74 7.10
N GLN A 653 -14.58 8.77 6.67
CA GLN A 653 -14.47 10.04 7.38
C GLN A 653 -14.79 11.20 6.44
N ALA A 654 -15.29 12.30 6.99
CA ALA A 654 -15.46 13.57 6.29
C ALA A 654 -14.58 14.66 6.93
N VAL A 655 -13.89 15.43 6.08
CA VAL A 655 -13.08 16.56 6.52
C VAL A 655 -13.98 17.74 6.89
N ASN A 656 -13.77 18.31 8.08
CA ASN A 656 -14.47 19.50 8.54
C ASN A 656 -13.45 20.55 8.96
N ALA A 657 -13.61 21.76 8.47
CA ALA A 657 -12.70 22.87 8.73
C ALA A 657 -13.33 23.91 9.65
N PHE A 658 -12.61 24.29 10.71
CA PHE A 658 -12.88 25.46 11.52
C PHE A 658 -11.90 26.55 11.13
N VAL A 659 -12.41 27.75 10.85
CA VAL A 659 -11.62 28.84 10.25
C VAL A 659 -11.88 30.11 11.04
N SER A 660 -10.83 30.73 11.59
CA SER A 660 -10.90 32.11 12.08
C SER A 660 -10.57 33.07 10.93
N ILE A 661 -11.24 34.21 10.91
CA ILE A 661 -11.24 35.14 9.79
C ILE A 661 -10.66 36.48 10.26
N LYS A 662 -9.79 37.08 9.45
CA LYS A 662 -9.18 38.39 9.73
C LYS A 662 -10.26 39.48 9.76
N GLU A 663 -10.10 40.46 10.65
CA GLU A 663 -11.01 41.60 10.79
C GLU A 663 -11.27 42.31 9.44
N GLY A 664 -12.49 42.82 9.26
CA GLY A 664 -12.90 43.51 8.03
C GLY A 664 -13.41 42.61 6.89
N ASN A 665 -13.45 41.28 7.05
CA ASN A 665 -14.04 40.36 6.09
C ASN A 665 -15.44 39.90 6.55
N GLU A 666 -16.41 39.85 5.64
CA GLU A 666 -17.78 39.41 5.97
C GLU A 666 -17.95 37.88 5.97
N LEU A 667 -18.70 37.39 6.96
CA LEU A 667 -19.09 35.99 7.13
C LEU A 667 -20.28 35.65 6.21
N ASN A 668 -20.00 35.15 5.00
CA ASN A 668 -21.04 34.77 4.04
C ASN A 668 -20.75 33.45 3.28
N ASP A 669 -21.76 32.95 2.57
CA ASP A 669 -21.68 31.68 1.83
C ASP A 669 -20.85 31.76 0.54
N ALA A 670 -20.46 32.95 0.07
CA ALA A 670 -19.49 33.08 -1.01
C ALA A 670 -18.09 32.76 -0.47
N LEU A 671 -17.68 33.40 0.64
CA LEU A 671 -16.40 33.11 1.29
C LEU A 671 -16.26 31.63 1.71
N ARG A 672 -17.33 30.99 2.20
CA ARG A 672 -17.32 29.53 2.46
C ARG A 672 -17.01 28.70 1.21
N LYS A 673 -17.57 29.07 0.05
CA LYS A 673 -17.31 28.40 -1.24
C LYS A 673 -15.90 28.68 -1.75
N ASP A 674 -15.41 29.90 -1.59
CA ASP A 674 -14.06 30.29 -2.00
C ASP A 674 -12.98 29.55 -1.19
N LEU A 675 -13.20 29.36 0.11
CA LEU A 675 -12.33 28.53 0.96
C LEU A 675 -12.33 27.04 0.54
N ILE A 676 -13.50 26.48 0.19
CA ILE A 676 -13.58 25.13 -0.38
C ILE A 676 -12.85 25.07 -1.73
N MET A 677 -12.98 26.10 -2.58
CA MET A 677 -12.31 26.17 -3.88
C MET A 677 -10.79 26.34 -3.76
N GLN A 678 -10.29 27.05 -2.74
CA GLN A 678 -8.84 27.13 -2.45
C GLN A 678 -8.27 25.75 -2.12
N VAL A 679 -8.89 24.97 -1.22
CA VAL A 679 -8.43 23.59 -0.93
C VAL A 679 -8.49 22.69 -2.17
N ARG A 680 -9.52 22.85 -3.00
CA ARG A 680 -9.66 22.12 -4.28
C ARG A 680 -8.59 22.52 -5.32
N LYS A 681 -8.06 23.74 -5.24
CA LYS A 681 -6.97 24.25 -6.06
C LYS A 681 -5.61 23.73 -5.56
N SER A 682 -5.27 23.93 -4.29
CA SER A 682 -3.94 23.56 -3.78
C SER A 682 -3.73 22.04 -3.72
N ILE A 683 -4.76 21.27 -3.37
CA ILE A 683 -4.68 19.80 -3.22
C ILE A 683 -5.45 19.07 -4.33
N GLY A 684 -6.78 19.21 -4.34
CA GLY A 684 -7.64 18.56 -5.32
C GLY A 684 -9.09 18.35 -4.86
N PRO A 685 -9.99 17.89 -5.75
CA PRO A 685 -11.43 17.80 -5.49
C PRO A 685 -11.84 16.94 -4.28
N PHE A 686 -11.03 15.95 -3.93
CA PHE A 686 -11.27 14.96 -2.86
C PHE A 686 -10.82 15.45 -1.46
N ALA A 687 -9.99 16.51 -1.39
CA ALA A 687 -9.58 17.12 -0.13
C ALA A 687 -10.54 18.22 0.37
N ALA A 688 -11.56 18.55 -0.42
CA ALA A 688 -12.55 19.57 -0.10
C ALA A 688 -13.26 19.31 1.24
N PRO A 689 -13.28 20.28 2.18
CA PRO A 689 -14.05 20.16 3.41
C PRO A 689 -15.54 19.98 3.12
N LYS A 690 -16.19 19.03 3.81
CA LYS A 690 -17.64 18.80 3.73
C LYS A 690 -18.42 19.98 4.33
N ALA A 691 -17.84 20.61 5.34
CA ALA A 691 -18.32 21.86 5.93
C ALA A 691 -17.16 22.77 6.35
N VAL A 692 -17.41 24.08 6.33
CA VAL A 692 -16.49 25.14 6.79
C VAL A 692 -17.22 26.00 7.83
N TYR A 693 -16.81 25.83 9.09
CA TYR A 693 -17.34 26.51 10.25
C TYR A 693 -16.47 27.74 10.55
N CYS A 694 -16.99 28.91 10.20
CA CYS A 694 -16.28 30.18 10.41
C CYS A 694 -16.52 30.67 11.84
N VAL A 695 -15.47 30.73 12.65
CA VAL A 695 -15.53 30.93 14.11
C VAL A 695 -14.67 32.12 14.55
N PRO A 696 -15.00 32.82 15.66
CA PRO A 696 -14.27 34.02 16.06
C PRO A 696 -12.84 33.73 16.52
N ASP A 697 -12.61 32.57 17.16
CA ASP A 697 -11.28 32.05 17.46
C ASP A 697 -11.32 30.51 17.50
N LEU A 698 -10.16 29.87 17.61
CA LEU A 698 -9.99 28.42 17.76
C LEU A 698 -9.72 28.03 19.22
N PRO A 699 -10.15 26.84 19.69
CA PRO A 699 -9.97 26.42 21.07
C PRO A 699 -8.50 26.09 21.33
N LYS A 700 -7.73 27.05 21.85
CA LYS A 700 -6.28 26.96 22.06
C LYS A 700 -5.93 26.83 23.53
N THR A 701 -4.84 26.11 23.82
CA THR A 701 -4.21 26.15 25.16
C THR A 701 -3.57 27.52 25.41
N ARG A 702 -3.22 27.81 26.67
CA ARG A 702 -2.37 28.98 27.03
C ARG A 702 -0.98 28.98 26.37
N SER A 703 -0.57 27.88 25.73
CA SER A 703 0.64 27.74 24.92
C SER A 703 0.38 27.82 23.40
N GLY A 704 -0.82 28.23 22.98
CA GLY A 704 -1.20 28.41 21.58
C GLY A 704 -1.54 27.12 20.81
N LYS A 705 -1.52 25.94 21.45
CA LYS A 705 -1.84 24.67 20.78
C LYS A 705 -3.34 24.51 20.60
N ILE A 706 -3.80 24.38 19.36
CA ILE A 706 -5.20 24.10 19.03
C ILE A 706 -5.61 22.71 19.55
N MET A 707 -6.70 22.65 20.31
CA MET A 707 -7.26 21.45 20.91
C MET A 707 -8.27 20.77 19.97
N ARG A 708 -7.78 20.22 18.84
CA ARG A 708 -8.58 19.51 17.82
C ARG A 708 -9.53 18.43 18.39
N ARG A 709 -9.22 17.85 19.55
CA ARG A 709 -10.08 16.92 20.31
C ARG A 709 -11.47 17.50 20.62
N ILE A 710 -11.55 18.80 20.98
CA ILE A 710 -12.80 19.49 21.30
C ILE A 710 -13.64 19.66 20.03
N LEU A 711 -13.03 20.18 18.96
CA LEU A 711 -13.65 20.36 17.65
C LEU A 711 -14.25 19.04 17.10
N ARG A 712 -13.52 17.93 17.26
CA ARG A 712 -13.97 16.60 16.83
C ARG A 712 -15.20 16.11 17.61
N LYS A 713 -15.22 16.31 18.94
CA LYS A 713 -16.34 15.92 19.80
C LYS A 713 -17.61 16.74 19.56
N ILE A 714 -17.50 18.06 19.38
CA ILE A 714 -18.66 18.93 19.05
C ILE A 714 -19.34 18.44 17.76
N LEU A 715 -18.56 18.16 16.71
CA LEU A 715 -19.13 17.63 15.47
C LEU A 715 -19.80 16.26 15.62
N ALA A 716 -19.25 15.40 16.48
CA ALA A 716 -19.84 14.10 16.84
C ALA A 716 -21.07 14.19 17.77
N GLY A 717 -21.37 15.36 18.35
CA GLY A 717 -22.45 15.54 19.33
C GLY A 717 -22.07 15.18 20.78
N GLU A 718 -20.79 14.90 21.05
CA GLU A 718 -20.25 14.53 22.38
C GLU A 718 -19.90 15.77 23.23
N GLU A 719 -20.80 16.76 23.23
CA GLU A 719 -20.62 18.08 23.86
C GLU A 719 -20.73 18.03 25.39
N ASP A 720 -21.44 17.03 25.91
CA ASP A 720 -21.48 16.65 27.33
C ASP A 720 -20.14 16.06 27.81
N GLN A 721 -19.35 15.50 26.89
CA GLN A 721 -18.16 14.70 27.17
C GLN A 721 -16.87 15.35 26.64
N LEU A 722 -16.81 16.69 26.58
CA LEU A 722 -15.62 17.43 26.16
C LEU A 722 -14.40 17.22 27.08
N GLY A 723 -14.56 16.65 28.27
CA GLY A 723 -13.46 16.38 29.21
C GLY A 723 -12.83 17.67 29.76
N ASP A 724 -11.56 17.63 30.15
CA ASP A 724 -10.89 18.83 30.66
C ASP A 724 -10.72 19.91 29.57
N THR A 725 -11.19 21.12 29.92
CA THR A 725 -11.12 22.37 29.16
C THR A 725 -10.41 23.49 29.94
N SER A 726 -9.99 23.24 31.19
CA SER A 726 -9.38 24.26 32.08
C SER A 726 -8.04 24.81 31.58
N THR A 727 -7.38 24.07 30.68
CA THR A 727 -6.12 24.43 30.02
C THR A 727 -6.27 25.43 28.86
N LEU A 728 -7.51 25.73 28.44
CA LEU A 728 -7.78 26.70 27.37
C LEU A 728 -7.33 28.13 27.76
N SER A 729 -7.05 28.95 26.74
CA SER A 729 -6.83 30.40 26.89
C SER A 729 -8.15 31.17 27.07
N ASP A 730 -9.17 30.83 26.28
CA ASP A 730 -10.54 31.30 26.43
C ASP A 730 -11.50 30.09 26.32
N PRO A 731 -12.10 29.63 27.44
CA PRO A 731 -13.13 28.61 27.40
C PRO A 731 -14.42 29.04 26.68
N SER A 732 -14.75 30.34 26.64
CA SER A 732 -16.00 30.85 26.04
C SER A 732 -16.05 30.74 24.52
N VAL A 733 -14.94 30.36 23.88
CA VAL A 733 -14.93 30.02 22.46
C VAL A 733 -15.67 28.70 22.18
N VAL A 734 -15.70 27.77 23.16
CA VAL A 734 -16.30 26.44 22.99
C VAL A 734 -17.80 26.55 22.73
N ASP A 735 -18.51 27.33 23.54
CA ASP A 735 -19.97 27.55 23.39
C ASP A 735 -20.30 28.17 22.02
N LYS A 736 -19.51 29.16 21.59
CA LYS A 736 -19.65 29.83 20.28
C LYS A 736 -19.40 28.87 19.11
N ILE A 737 -18.51 27.89 19.27
CA ILE A 737 -18.25 26.84 18.27
C ILE A 737 -19.44 25.87 18.21
N ILE A 738 -19.97 25.45 19.37
CA ILE A 738 -21.17 24.61 19.48
C ILE A 738 -22.37 25.28 18.77
N GLU A 739 -22.66 26.55 19.08
CA GLU A 739 -23.76 27.29 18.46
C GLU A 739 -23.62 27.39 16.93
N ASN A 740 -22.38 27.59 16.42
CA ASN A 740 -22.09 27.63 14.99
C ASN A 740 -22.34 26.26 14.32
N VAL A 741 -21.96 25.17 14.98
CA VAL A 741 -22.18 23.79 14.50
C VAL A 741 -23.66 23.43 14.49
N HIS A 742 -24.41 23.73 15.56
CA HIS A 742 -25.86 23.51 15.65
C HIS A 742 -26.62 24.28 14.56
N GLN A 743 -26.33 25.59 14.40
CA GLN A 743 -26.93 26.41 13.35
C GLN A 743 -26.65 25.87 11.94
N ALA A 744 -25.43 25.38 11.67
CA ALA A 744 -25.05 24.82 10.39
C ALA A 744 -25.60 23.40 10.13
N LYS A 745 -25.88 22.61 11.19
CA LYS A 745 -26.61 21.33 11.09
C LYS A 745 -28.13 21.52 10.94
N GLY A 746 -28.66 22.70 11.25
CA GLY A 746 -30.10 22.98 11.33
C GLY A 746 -30.74 22.55 12.65
N GLU A 747 -29.93 22.15 13.63
CA GLU A 747 -30.35 21.77 14.97
C GLU A 747 -30.63 23.05 15.78
N LYS A 748 -31.89 23.28 16.13
CA LYS A 748 -32.26 24.30 17.12
C LYS A 748 -32.44 23.62 18.48
N LYS A 749 -31.86 24.24 19.52
CA LYS A 749 -32.22 24.02 20.93
C LYS A 749 -33.66 24.47 21.20
#